data_AF-A0A7W5QNL9-F1
#
_entry.id   AF-A0A7W5QNL9-F1
#
_cell.length_a   1.000
_cell.length_b   1.000
_cell.length_c   1.000
_cell.angle_alpha   90.00
_cell.angle_beta   90.00
_cell.angle_gamma   90.00
#
_symmetry.space_group_name_H-M   'P 1'
#
loop_
_entity.id
_entity.type
_entity.pdbx_description
1 polymer ?
#
loop_
_entity_poly.entity_id
_entity_poly.type
_entity_poly.pdbx_seq_one_letter_code
_entity_poly.pdbx_strand_id
1 'polypeptide(L)'
;MRRICLLGGAALLALATGAQARVTAIHIETRTPAPTKPGERPYEIITGTFDGDLSPTRDAIITDIAQGPRQANGRVAYSATFAIARPLARGSGVLFYDVPNRGNGKVAPDEDGHIRVISGWQGDLAPAPGLQTATVPVAKGLTGPALARVTDLSGSTWGLTGGIGRPVPRPLPVDLDPAHARLYRQASDAAPLEPIAPSQWAFADCRTTPFPGTPDPARICLKGGFDPALAYTLVYQARDPLVLGIGFAATRDLVSFLRHAAADDHGTPNPLAGQVRWSVVSGTSQSGNFVKSFINLGFNQDEVGHRVFDGANPNIAARQVPLNLRFAVPGGAATLFEPGSEGTLWWSRYADRVRGRGTHSLLDRCTATQTCPKIMETFGSTELWGLRLSPALVGTDARADVPIPANVRRYYFPGVTHGGSYTGGISLDGDKPWPGAPVCALPNNPNPSLPTMRALMKRLVAWVSTGRAPPPSQYPTLARGDLVPPHAAAMHWPAIPGAPVPDGKMNDLLDYDYGPGFDYPDLSGVITQQPPAIRRTIPSLVPRVDRDGNETGGGVPSVQHLVPLGTYLGWNVLAKGYGAGGPCGFAGGFIPFAATKAERLAKGDPRLSLEERYGSHAGFVARVRSVAAQRVRQGWLLPDDAAHLVAEAEASAVLSSGSR
;
A
#
# COMPACT_ATOMS: atom_id res chain seq x y z
N MET A 1 51.96 21.27 65.65
CA MET A 1 50.67 21.50 64.98
C MET A 1 50.90 21.40 63.47
N ARG A 2 50.81 20.17 62.94
CA ARG A 2 49.80 19.63 62.01
C ARG A 2 49.93 20.11 60.56
N ARG A 3 50.69 19.30 59.81
CA ARG A 3 50.61 19.11 58.34
C ARG A 3 49.18 18.72 57.96
N ILE A 4 48.67 19.23 56.84
CA ILE A 4 47.50 18.67 56.15
C ILE A 4 47.88 18.46 54.69
N CYS A 5 48.03 17.17 54.34
CA CYS A 5 47.98 16.66 52.98
C CYS A 5 46.55 16.77 52.45
N LEU A 6 46.37 17.11 51.18
CA LEU A 6 45.15 16.79 50.43
C LEU A 6 45.56 16.13 49.12
N LEU A 7 45.28 14.82 49.08
CA LEU A 7 45.43 13.94 47.93
C LEU A 7 44.43 14.31 46.82
N GLY A 8 44.86 14.09 45.59
CA GLY A 8 44.04 14.23 44.40
C GLY A 8 42.93 13.19 44.29
N GLY A 9 41.84 13.60 43.64
CA GLY A 9 40.83 12.71 43.09
C GLY A 9 40.65 13.03 41.62
N ALA A 10 41.26 12.23 40.75
CA ALA A 10 40.94 12.23 39.32
C ALA A 10 39.61 11.49 39.16
N ALA A 11 38.52 12.23 38.90
CA ALA A 11 37.25 11.64 38.55
C ALA A 11 37.32 11.11 37.11
N LEU A 12 37.35 9.79 36.95
CA LEU A 12 37.09 9.11 35.69
C LEU A 12 35.63 9.37 35.30
N LEU A 13 35.41 10.31 34.39
CA LEU A 13 34.18 10.40 33.61
C LEU A 13 34.11 9.15 32.71
N ALA A 14 33.47 8.10 33.20
CA ALA A 14 32.98 7.03 32.36
C ALA A 14 31.93 7.64 31.41
N LEU A 15 32.35 7.95 30.18
CA LEU A 15 31.45 8.18 29.07
C LEU A 15 30.64 6.90 28.91
N ALA A 16 29.45 6.86 29.49
CA ALA A 16 28.45 5.87 29.13
C ALA A 16 28.13 6.08 27.65
N THR A 17 28.81 5.33 26.78
CA THR A 17 28.42 5.20 25.38
C THR A 17 27.05 4.55 25.40
N GLY A 18 26.00 5.36 25.40
CA GLY A 18 24.64 4.87 25.22
C GLY A 18 24.63 4.00 23.97
N ALA A 19 24.31 2.72 24.12
CA ALA A 19 24.28 1.79 23.01
C ALA A 19 23.25 2.29 21.98
N GLN A 20 23.71 2.65 20.79
CA GLN A 20 22.87 3.16 19.71
C GLN A 20 22.17 1.99 19.01
N ALA A 21 20.88 2.10 18.67
CA ALA A 21 20.32 1.19 17.68
C ALA A 21 20.90 1.55 16.32
N ARG A 22 21.25 0.53 15.53
CA ARG A 22 21.79 0.71 14.18
C ARG A 22 21.97 -0.64 13.50
N VAL A 23 22.35 -0.57 12.23
CA VAL A 23 23.05 -1.65 11.54
C VAL A 23 24.37 -1.92 12.27
N THR A 24 24.55 -3.14 12.75
CA THR A 24 25.77 -3.60 13.44
C THR A 24 26.71 -4.30 12.46
N ALA A 25 26.17 -5.02 11.48
CA ALA A 25 26.93 -5.70 10.44
C ALA A 25 26.23 -5.60 9.08
N ILE A 26 27.00 -5.42 8.01
CA ILE A 26 26.53 -5.55 6.62
C ILE A 26 27.29 -6.67 5.91
N HIS A 27 26.56 -7.64 5.36
CA HIS A 27 27.10 -8.82 4.70
C HIS A 27 26.84 -8.71 3.20
N ILE A 28 27.88 -8.38 2.43
CA ILE A 28 27.79 -8.30 0.97
C ILE A 28 27.98 -9.72 0.40
N GLU A 29 26.92 -10.26 -0.19
CA GLU A 29 26.94 -11.58 -0.81
C GLU A 29 27.40 -11.52 -2.27
N THR A 30 26.88 -10.55 -3.03
CA THR A 30 27.24 -10.40 -4.45
C THR A 30 27.44 -8.95 -4.85
N ARG A 31 28.35 -8.74 -5.81
CA ARG A 31 28.50 -7.52 -6.59
C ARG A 31 28.60 -7.91 -8.05
N THR A 32 27.66 -7.44 -8.87
CA THR A 32 27.60 -7.80 -10.29
C THR A 32 27.38 -6.56 -11.14
N PRO A 33 28.05 -6.40 -12.30
CA PRO A 33 27.70 -5.35 -13.24
C PRO A 33 26.24 -5.47 -13.66
N ALA A 34 25.50 -4.36 -13.64
CA ALA A 34 24.14 -4.34 -14.15
C ALA A 34 24.16 -4.35 -15.69
N PRO A 35 23.21 -5.04 -16.35
CA PRO A 35 23.05 -4.94 -17.80
C PRO A 35 22.91 -3.48 -18.21
N THR A 36 23.70 -3.04 -19.18
CA THR A 36 23.75 -1.64 -19.64
C THR A 36 23.54 -1.61 -21.14
N LYS A 37 22.62 -0.76 -21.64
CA LYS A 37 22.49 -0.49 -23.07
C LYS A 37 23.51 0.55 -23.53
N PRO A 38 23.86 0.63 -24.84
CA PRO A 38 24.70 1.70 -25.36
C PRO A 38 24.15 3.09 -24.97
N GLY A 39 24.99 3.93 -24.37
CA GLY A 39 24.62 5.26 -23.90
C GLY A 39 24.04 5.34 -22.49
N GLU A 40 23.75 4.21 -21.84
CA GLU A 40 23.32 4.17 -20.43
C GLU A 40 24.51 4.24 -19.48
N ARG A 41 24.26 4.80 -18.29
CA ARG A 41 25.26 4.91 -17.22
C ARG A 41 25.58 3.50 -16.67
N PRO A 42 26.85 3.15 -16.41
CA PRO A 42 27.21 1.87 -15.82
C PRO A 42 26.82 1.80 -14.34
N TYR A 43 26.27 0.66 -13.94
CA TYR A 43 25.84 0.35 -12.59
C TYR A 43 26.42 -0.98 -12.12
N GLU A 44 26.52 -1.16 -10.81
CA GLU A 44 26.61 -2.48 -10.18
C GLU A 44 25.35 -2.76 -9.35
N ILE A 45 24.97 -4.03 -9.29
CA ILE A 45 23.97 -4.57 -8.38
C ILE A 45 24.71 -5.23 -7.21
N ILE A 46 24.40 -4.78 -5.99
CA ILE A 46 24.93 -5.29 -4.73
C ILE A 46 23.77 -5.96 -4.00
N THR A 47 23.94 -7.21 -3.57
CA THR A 47 22.95 -7.91 -2.74
C THR A 47 23.59 -8.45 -1.47
N GLY A 48 22.78 -8.60 -0.43
CA GLY A 48 23.25 -9.19 0.81
C GLY A 48 22.24 -9.12 1.94
N THR A 49 22.74 -9.26 3.15
CA THR A 49 21.97 -9.12 4.39
C THR A 49 22.62 -8.09 5.31
N PHE A 50 21.86 -7.59 6.28
CA PHE A 50 22.38 -6.74 7.34
C PHE A 50 21.75 -7.16 8.66
N ASP A 51 22.54 -7.03 9.72
CA ASP A 51 22.12 -7.24 11.10
C ASP A 51 21.99 -5.90 11.80
N GLY A 52 21.06 -5.82 12.74
CA GLY A 52 20.96 -4.69 13.63
C GLY A 52 20.40 -5.09 14.98
N ASP A 53 20.46 -4.16 15.92
CA ASP A 53 19.90 -4.35 17.25
C ASP A 53 19.15 -3.12 17.76
N LEU A 54 18.07 -3.36 18.49
CA LEU A 54 17.13 -2.33 18.93
C LEU A 54 17.13 -2.18 20.44
N SER A 55 16.87 -0.96 20.91
CA SER A 55 16.74 -0.69 22.33
C SER A 55 15.27 -0.77 22.70
N PRO A 56 14.82 -1.73 23.52
CA PRO A 56 13.39 -1.87 23.82
C PRO A 56 12.78 -0.69 24.58
N THR A 57 13.60 0.17 25.18
CA THR A 57 13.13 1.40 25.84
C THR A 57 12.97 2.55 24.86
N ARG A 58 13.87 2.66 23.87
CA ARG A 58 13.81 3.71 22.86
C ARG A 58 12.80 3.38 21.77
N ASP A 59 12.84 2.14 21.28
CA ASP A 59 11.96 1.61 20.25
C ASP A 59 10.65 1.07 20.84
N ALA A 60 10.24 1.55 22.03
CA ALA A 60 9.05 1.10 22.77
C ALA A 60 7.73 1.33 22.02
N ILE A 61 7.75 2.12 20.94
CA ILE A 61 6.63 2.27 20.00
C ILE A 61 6.32 0.95 19.26
N ILE A 62 7.28 0.03 19.20
CA ILE A 62 7.11 -1.28 18.58
C ILE A 62 6.37 -2.21 19.55
N THR A 63 5.19 -2.65 19.13
CA THR A 63 4.37 -3.60 19.90
C THR A 63 5.14 -4.88 20.20
N ASP A 64 5.08 -5.32 21.46
CA ASP A 64 5.71 -6.54 21.99
C ASP A 64 7.26 -6.55 22.01
N ILE A 65 7.93 -5.44 21.70
CA ILE A 65 9.42 -5.40 21.68
C ILE A 65 10.04 -5.66 23.06
N ALA A 66 9.38 -5.23 24.15
CA ALA A 66 9.88 -5.40 25.51
C ALA A 66 9.97 -6.89 25.92
N GLN A 67 9.14 -7.73 25.30
CA GLN A 67 9.06 -9.18 25.49
C GLN A 67 9.86 -9.96 24.45
N GLY A 68 10.51 -9.29 23.51
CA GLY A 68 11.46 -9.91 22.60
C GLY A 68 12.68 -10.49 23.35
N PRO A 69 13.28 -11.58 22.84
CA PRO A 69 14.52 -12.12 23.36
C PRO A 69 15.63 -11.06 23.28
N ARG A 70 16.43 -10.96 24.34
CA ARG A 70 17.51 -10.00 24.46
C ARG A 70 18.86 -10.67 24.26
N GLN A 71 19.75 -9.97 23.57
CA GLN A 71 21.17 -10.29 23.54
C GLN A 71 21.83 -9.97 24.88
N ALA A 72 23.09 -10.37 25.07
CA ALA A 72 23.87 -10.10 26.29
C ALA A 72 24.01 -8.60 26.60
N ASN A 73 23.95 -7.74 25.57
CA ASN A 73 23.96 -6.27 25.70
C ASN A 73 22.57 -5.68 26.05
N GLY A 74 21.54 -6.51 26.27
CA GLY A 74 20.18 -6.10 26.61
C GLY A 74 19.30 -5.68 25.43
N ARG A 75 19.83 -5.73 24.20
CA ARG A 75 19.18 -5.27 22.96
C ARG A 75 18.46 -6.40 22.23
N VAL A 76 17.56 -6.04 21.32
CA VAL A 76 16.75 -6.98 20.54
C VAL A 76 17.29 -7.03 19.12
N ALA A 77 17.82 -8.19 18.70
CA ALA A 77 18.43 -8.37 17.40
C ALA A 77 17.38 -8.58 16.29
N TYR A 78 17.75 -8.19 15.07
CA TYR A 78 17.05 -8.55 13.84
C TYR A 78 18.06 -8.69 12.70
N SER A 79 17.63 -9.31 11.61
CA SER A 79 18.36 -9.28 10.35
C SER A 79 17.42 -9.07 9.17
N ALA A 80 17.92 -8.54 8.06
CA ALA A 80 17.14 -8.37 6.85
C ALA A 80 18.00 -8.40 5.60
N THR A 81 17.36 -8.72 4.48
CA THR A 81 17.95 -8.68 3.14
C THR A 81 18.00 -7.26 2.59
N PHE A 82 18.92 -7.00 1.66
CA PHE A 82 18.93 -5.77 0.86
C PHE A 82 19.40 -6.01 -0.57
N ALA A 83 19.01 -5.11 -1.47
CA ALA A 83 19.62 -4.97 -2.79
C ALA A 83 19.79 -3.50 -3.17
N ILE A 84 20.91 -3.18 -3.84
CA ILE A 84 21.29 -1.82 -4.24
C ILE A 84 21.71 -1.83 -5.71
N ALA A 85 21.15 -0.94 -6.53
CA ALA A 85 21.76 -0.56 -7.80
C ALA A 85 22.55 0.74 -7.60
N ARG A 86 23.88 0.65 -7.69
CA ARG A 86 24.80 1.77 -7.49
C ARG A 86 25.45 2.19 -8.81
N PRO A 87 25.44 3.48 -9.18
CA PRO A 87 26.18 3.94 -10.35
C PRO A 87 27.70 3.83 -10.10
N LEU A 88 28.45 3.38 -11.11
CA LEU A 88 29.93 3.28 -11.04
C LEU A 88 30.63 4.62 -11.32
N ALA A 89 29.98 5.49 -12.10
CA ALA A 89 30.36 6.89 -12.26
C ALA A 89 29.59 7.79 -11.28
N ARG A 90 30.01 9.05 -11.11
CA ARG A 90 29.37 10.02 -10.20
C ARG A 90 27.86 10.14 -10.43
N GLY A 91 27.04 9.56 -9.56
CA GLY A 91 25.58 9.59 -9.62
C GLY A 91 24.97 10.94 -9.24
N SER A 92 23.63 10.97 -9.15
CA SER A 92 22.87 12.17 -8.76
C SER A 92 23.04 12.56 -7.28
N GLY A 93 23.53 11.62 -6.45
CA GLY A 93 23.56 11.75 -5.00
C GLY A 93 22.20 11.49 -4.33
N VAL A 94 21.21 11.02 -5.09
CA VAL A 94 19.88 10.64 -4.57
C VAL A 94 19.85 9.14 -4.32
N LEU A 95 19.54 8.74 -3.10
CA LEU A 95 19.11 7.39 -2.75
C LEU A 95 17.58 7.34 -2.90
N PHE A 96 17.10 6.50 -3.81
CA PHE A 96 15.68 6.25 -4.01
C PHE A 96 15.36 4.85 -3.48
N TYR A 97 14.65 4.80 -2.35
CA TYR A 97 14.26 3.59 -1.67
C TYR A 97 12.85 3.19 -2.11
N ASP A 98 12.70 1.99 -2.65
CA ASP A 98 11.40 1.41 -2.99
C ASP A 98 11.04 0.35 -1.94
N VAL A 99 9.96 0.55 -1.21
CA VAL A 99 9.50 -0.42 -0.20
C VAL A 99 8.99 -1.69 -0.91
N PRO A 100 9.60 -2.88 -0.74
CA PRO A 100 9.17 -4.10 -1.41
C PRO A 100 7.75 -4.51 -1.02
N ASN A 101 6.88 -4.70 -2.00
CA ASN A 101 5.50 -5.09 -1.74
C ASN A 101 5.44 -6.61 -1.51
N ARG A 102 5.18 -7.04 -0.25
CA ARG A 102 5.23 -8.46 0.16
C ARG A 102 6.56 -9.13 -0.21
N GLY A 103 7.65 -8.40 0.02
CA GLY A 103 9.02 -8.81 -0.30
C GLY A 103 9.35 -8.81 -1.80
N ASN A 104 8.40 -8.52 -2.69
CA ASN A 104 8.69 -8.46 -4.13
C ASN A 104 9.39 -7.15 -4.48
N GLY A 105 10.52 -7.24 -5.16
CA GLY A 105 11.24 -6.09 -5.68
C GLY A 105 12.56 -6.51 -6.32
N LYS A 106 12.99 -5.74 -7.32
CA LYS A 106 14.34 -5.81 -7.88
C LYS A 106 14.84 -4.39 -8.08
N VAL A 107 16.14 -4.21 -7.92
CA VAL A 107 16.81 -2.97 -8.29
C VAL A 107 17.32 -3.06 -9.72
N ALA A 108 17.35 -1.93 -10.41
CA ALA A 108 17.82 -1.80 -11.78
C ALA A 108 18.56 -0.46 -11.94
N PRO A 109 19.39 -0.30 -13.00
CA PRO A 109 19.94 1.00 -13.37
C PRO A 109 18.83 2.05 -13.47
N ASP A 110 19.15 3.26 -13.01
CA ASP A 110 18.21 4.37 -13.00
C ASP A 110 18.63 5.41 -14.05
N GLU A 111 17.69 5.82 -14.90
CA GLU A 111 17.94 6.75 -16.00
C GLU A 111 18.45 8.13 -15.52
N ASP A 112 18.08 8.53 -14.31
CA ASP A 112 18.47 9.81 -13.70
C ASP A 112 19.72 9.68 -12.82
N GLY A 113 20.42 8.55 -12.88
CA GLY A 113 21.67 8.33 -12.15
C GLY A 113 21.47 8.17 -10.64
N HIS A 114 20.26 7.82 -10.20
CA HIS A 114 19.94 7.61 -8.79
C HIS A 114 20.47 6.27 -8.28
N ILE A 115 20.75 6.18 -6.98
CA ILE A 115 21.01 4.92 -6.30
C ILE A 115 19.65 4.30 -5.97
N ARG A 116 19.38 3.07 -6.42
CA ARG A 116 18.13 2.37 -6.09
C ARG A 116 18.37 1.40 -4.95
N VAL A 117 17.51 1.42 -3.93
CA VAL A 117 17.64 0.56 -2.76
C VAL A 117 16.31 -0.09 -2.45
N ILE A 118 16.35 -1.37 -2.12
CA ILE A 118 15.24 -2.10 -1.52
C ILE A 118 15.77 -2.93 -0.35
N SER A 119 14.93 -3.21 0.65
CA SER A 119 15.30 -4.12 1.74
C SER A 119 14.11 -4.86 2.33
N GLY A 120 14.41 -5.96 3.00
CA GLY A 120 13.45 -6.70 3.79
C GLY A 120 12.94 -5.87 4.96
N TRP A 121 11.63 -5.87 5.15
CA TRP A 121 10.95 -5.27 6.30
C TRP A 121 9.88 -6.20 6.88
N GLN A 122 9.32 -7.08 6.04
CA GLN A 122 8.26 -7.99 6.44
C GLN A 122 8.88 -9.30 6.97
N GLY A 123 8.60 -9.60 8.25
CA GLY A 123 9.25 -10.68 9.00
C GLY A 123 8.51 -12.02 9.05
N ASP A 124 7.32 -12.10 8.47
CA ASP A 124 6.46 -13.30 8.40
C ASP A 124 6.49 -13.98 7.01
N LEU A 125 7.35 -13.50 6.12
CA LEU A 125 7.59 -14.10 4.81
C LEU A 125 8.63 -15.22 4.93
N ALA A 126 8.29 -16.39 4.37
CA ALA A 126 9.30 -17.43 4.15
C ALA A 126 10.37 -16.92 3.16
N PRO A 127 11.67 -17.04 3.47
CA PRO A 127 12.73 -16.70 2.54
C PRO A 127 12.60 -17.46 1.21
N ALA A 128 12.78 -16.77 0.09
CA ALA A 128 12.80 -17.36 -1.23
C ALA A 128 13.67 -16.53 -2.19
N PRO A 129 14.20 -17.13 -3.27
CA PRO A 129 15.01 -16.40 -4.24
C PRO A 129 14.32 -15.14 -4.78
N GLY A 130 15.01 -14.01 -4.71
CA GLY A 130 14.51 -12.72 -5.19
C GLY A 130 13.48 -12.04 -4.28
N LEU A 131 13.16 -12.59 -3.11
CA LEU A 131 12.36 -11.90 -2.10
C LEU A 131 13.22 -11.15 -1.10
N GLN A 132 12.74 -9.97 -0.73
CA GLN A 132 13.27 -9.17 0.36
C GLN A 132 12.52 -9.50 1.66
N THR A 133 13.16 -10.22 2.57
CA THR A 133 12.59 -10.65 3.86
C THR A 133 13.38 -10.08 5.04
N ALA A 134 12.72 -9.99 6.19
CA ALA A 134 13.36 -9.73 7.48
C ALA A 134 13.22 -10.98 8.38
N THR A 135 14.13 -11.13 9.34
CA THR A 135 13.99 -12.04 10.47
C THR A 135 13.83 -11.20 11.72
N VAL A 136 12.67 -11.35 12.35
CA VAL A 136 12.32 -10.65 13.60
C VAL A 136 12.12 -11.67 14.72
N PRO A 137 12.37 -11.28 15.97
CA PRO A 137 12.13 -12.14 17.11
C PRO A 137 10.67 -12.54 17.28
N VAL A 138 10.51 -13.68 17.95
CA VAL A 138 9.24 -14.16 18.53
C VAL A 138 9.20 -13.77 20.00
N ALA A 139 8.15 -13.08 20.43
CA ALA A 139 7.91 -12.77 21.84
C ALA A 139 7.24 -13.98 22.53
N LYS A 140 8.07 -14.95 22.95
CA LYS A 140 7.62 -16.23 23.52
C LYS A 140 6.80 -16.05 24.80
N GLY A 141 5.78 -16.88 24.96
CA GLY A 141 4.90 -16.91 26.15
C GLY A 141 3.77 -15.89 26.11
N LEU A 142 3.73 -14.98 25.13
CA LEU A 142 2.60 -14.08 24.95
C LEU A 142 1.45 -14.78 24.24
N THR A 143 0.22 -14.52 24.70
CA THR A 143 -1.01 -15.02 24.09
C THR A 143 -1.99 -13.89 23.80
N GLY A 144 -3.05 -14.20 23.07
CA GLY A 144 -4.16 -13.28 22.82
C GLY A 144 -5.08 -13.76 21.70
N PRO A 145 -6.24 -13.11 21.51
CA PRO A 145 -7.17 -13.50 20.47
C PRO A 145 -6.62 -13.19 19.08
N ALA A 146 -6.80 -14.13 18.16
CA ALA A 146 -6.51 -13.98 16.75
C ALA A 146 -7.76 -14.28 15.92
N LEU A 147 -7.88 -13.61 14.78
CA LEU A 147 -8.93 -13.85 13.79
C LEU A 147 -8.32 -14.28 12.46
N ALA A 148 -8.80 -15.37 11.88
CA ALA A 148 -8.50 -15.75 10.50
C ALA A 148 -9.81 -15.74 9.72
N ARG A 149 -9.77 -15.32 8.45
CA ARG A 149 -10.94 -15.30 7.58
C ARG A 149 -10.54 -15.72 6.17
N VAL A 150 -11.43 -16.47 5.52
CA VAL A 150 -11.27 -16.92 4.14
C VAL A 150 -12.61 -16.86 3.41
N THR A 151 -12.58 -16.58 2.11
CA THR A 151 -13.74 -16.61 1.20
C THR A 151 -13.45 -17.55 0.05
N ASP A 152 -14.50 -17.99 -0.66
CA ASP A 152 -14.39 -18.76 -1.90
C ASP A 152 -13.58 -20.06 -1.76
N LEU A 153 -13.59 -20.64 -0.55
CA LEU A 153 -12.85 -21.86 -0.23
C LEU A 153 -13.68 -23.10 -0.58
N SER A 154 -13.04 -24.06 -1.23
CA SER A 154 -13.60 -25.40 -1.51
C SER A 154 -12.79 -26.50 -0.83
N GLY A 155 -13.37 -27.69 -0.68
CA GLY A 155 -12.69 -28.87 -0.13
C GLY A 155 -12.91 -29.04 1.37
N SER A 156 -12.14 -29.90 2.03
CA SER A 156 -12.33 -30.26 3.45
C SER A 156 -11.38 -29.57 4.42
N THR A 157 -10.30 -28.94 3.92
CA THR A 157 -9.24 -28.35 4.73
C THR A 157 -8.98 -26.89 4.34
N TRP A 158 -8.92 -26.02 5.35
CA TRP A 158 -8.47 -24.65 5.24
C TRP A 158 -7.07 -24.52 5.85
N GLY A 159 -6.09 -24.02 5.09
CA GLY A 159 -4.79 -23.60 5.65
C GLY A 159 -4.91 -22.22 6.31
N LEU A 160 -4.57 -22.12 7.60
CA LEU A 160 -4.64 -20.89 8.38
C LEU A 160 -3.58 -19.89 7.92
N THR A 161 -3.92 -19.12 6.90
CA THR A 161 -3.09 -18.08 6.29
C THR A 161 -3.88 -16.78 6.20
N GLY A 162 -3.18 -15.65 5.99
CA GLY A 162 -3.79 -14.35 5.79
C GLY A 162 -3.01 -13.47 4.83
N GLY A 163 -3.68 -12.44 4.30
CA GLY A 163 -3.13 -11.51 3.31
C GLY A 163 -3.35 -11.95 1.86
N ILE A 164 -3.39 -10.96 0.95
CA ILE A 164 -3.59 -11.17 -0.49
C ILE A 164 -2.26 -11.43 -1.22
N GLY A 165 -2.28 -12.22 -2.30
CA GLY A 165 -1.20 -12.40 -3.27
C GLY A 165 -0.06 -13.31 -2.79
N ARG A 166 0.46 -13.08 -1.59
CA ARG A 166 1.42 -13.95 -0.90
C ARG A 166 0.96 -14.18 0.53
N PRO A 167 0.00 -15.10 0.76
CA PRO A 167 -0.53 -15.37 2.09
C PRO A 167 0.57 -15.83 3.04
N VAL A 168 0.53 -15.35 4.27
CA VAL A 168 1.47 -15.71 5.35
C VAL A 168 0.75 -16.56 6.40
N PRO A 169 1.45 -17.46 7.11
CA PRO A 169 0.85 -18.23 8.19
C PRO A 169 0.22 -17.33 9.27
N ARG A 170 -0.96 -17.72 9.77
CA ARG A 170 -1.52 -17.14 11.00
C ARG A 170 -0.77 -17.72 12.21
N PRO A 171 -0.75 -17.01 13.36
CA PRO A 171 -0.08 -17.52 14.56
C PRO A 171 -0.75 -18.81 15.03
N LEU A 172 0.03 -19.69 15.64
CA LEU A 172 -0.46 -20.99 16.11
C LEU A 172 -1.40 -20.82 17.30
N PRO A 173 -2.42 -21.69 17.45
CA PRO A 173 -3.31 -21.69 18.59
C PRO A 173 -2.60 -22.16 19.87
N VAL A 174 -3.11 -21.75 21.03
CA VAL A 174 -2.63 -22.20 22.35
C VAL A 174 -2.91 -23.68 22.59
N ASP A 175 -4.04 -24.18 22.10
CA ASP A 175 -4.46 -25.58 22.14
C ASP A 175 -5.32 -25.92 20.91
N LEU A 176 -5.64 -27.20 20.72
CA LEU A 176 -6.37 -27.69 19.53
C LEU A 176 -7.83 -28.05 19.83
N ASP A 177 -8.36 -27.70 21.00
CA ASP A 177 -9.75 -27.98 21.35
C ASP A 177 -10.69 -26.97 20.67
N PRO A 178 -11.56 -27.39 19.73
CA PRO A 178 -12.49 -26.48 19.07
C PRO A 178 -13.49 -25.84 20.04
N ALA A 179 -13.67 -26.36 21.27
CA ALA A 179 -14.50 -25.73 22.29
C ALA A 179 -13.91 -24.42 22.84
N HIS A 180 -12.59 -24.22 22.72
CA HIS A 180 -11.91 -22.99 23.13
C HIS A 180 -11.80 -21.93 22.02
N ALA A 181 -12.40 -22.20 20.85
CA ALA A 181 -12.39 -21.34 19.70
C ALA A 181 -13.79 -21.26 19.06
N ARG A 182 -13.95 -20.35 18.10
CA ARG A 182 -15.25 -20.08 17.46
C ARG A 182 -15.06 -20.02 15.95
N LEU A 183 -15.81 -20.83 15.22
CA LEU A 183 -15.87 -20.80 13.77
C LEU A 183 -17.24 -20.29 13.33
N TYR A 184 -17.25 -19.40 12.36
CA TYR A 184 -18.46 -18.82 11.79
C TYR A 184 -18.48 -19.01 10.27
N ARG A 185 -19.69 -19.02 9.69
CA ARG A 185 -19.92 -18.86 8.25
C ARG A 185 -20.79 -17.63 7.96
N GLN A 186 -20.64 -17.04 6.78
CA GLN A 186 -21.44 -15.90 6.29
C GLN A 186 -21.62 -15.98 4.77
N ALA A 187 -22.74 -15.46 4.26
CA ALA A 187 -23.03 -15.39 2.82
C ALA A 187 -22.61 -14.05 2.16
N SER A 188 -22.44 -12.99 2.94
CA SER A 188 -21.91 -11.68 2.50
C SER A 188 -21.34 -10.90 3.68
N ASP A 189 -20.63 -9.80 3.43
CA ASP A 189 -20.04 -8.97 4.50
C ASP A 189 -21.11 -8.30 5.40
N ALA A 190 -22.33 -8.14 4.87
CA ALA A 190 -23.48 -7.58 5.59
C ALA A 190 -24.35 -8.65 6.29
N ALA A 191 -24.16 -9.93 5.97
CA ALA A 191 -24.91 -11.02 6.60
C ALA A 191 -24.44 -11.26 8.04
N PRO A 192 -25.32 -11.69 8.96
CA PRO A 192 -24.91 -12.03 10.33
C PRO A 192 -23.93 -13.21 10.33
N LEU A 193 -23.04 -13.24 11.33
CA LEU A 193 -22.15 -14.38 11.58
C LEU A 193 -22.97 -15.58 12.09
N GLU A 194 -22.99 -16.67 11.33
CA GLU A 194 -23.62 -17.93 11.76
C GLU A 194 -22.59 -18.84 12.43
N PRO A 195 -22.73 -19.20 13.72
CA PRO A 195 -21.78 -20.06 14.41
C PRO A 195 -21.85 -21.51 13.87
N ILE A 196 -20.68 -22.14 13.73
CA ILE A 196 -20.52 -23.57 13.46
C ILE A 196 -20.15 -24.27 14.76
N ALA A 197 -20.94 -25.27 15.15
CA ALA A 197 -20.72 -26.00 16.41
C ALA A 197 -19.33 -26.67 16.48
N PRO A 198 -18.65 -26.67 17.65
CA PRO A 198 -17.34 -27.30 17.82
C PRO A 198 -17.24 -28.76 17.39
N SER A 199 -18.36 -29.51 17.39
CA SER A 199 -18.41 -30.90 16.94
C SER A 199 -18.35 -31.08 15.41
N GLN A 200 -18.39 -29.99 14.63
CA GLN A 200 -18.40 -30.01 13.17
C GLN A 200 -17.05 -29.63 12.56
N TRP A 201 -16.07 -29.22 13.35
CA TRP A 201 -14.76 -28.80 12.84
C TRP A 201 -13.64 -29.12 13.84
N ALA A 202 -12.40 -29.15 13.38
CA ALA A 202 -11.23 -29.42 14.21
C ALA A 202 -10.00 -28.67 13.69
N PHE A 203 -9.02 -28.41 14.57
CA PHE A 203 -7.67 -28.00 14.15
C PHE A 203 -6.92 -29.22 13.58
N ALA A 204 -7.14 -29.48 12.29
CA ALA A 204 -6.70 -30.72 11.62
C ALA A 204 -6.63 -30.58 10.09
N ASP A 205 -5.97 -31.54 9.46
CA ASP A 205 -5.98 -31.77 8.01
C ASP A 205 -6.91 -32.94 7.64
N CYS A 206 -7.90 -32.67 6.80
CA CYS A 206 -8.83 -33.65 6.25
C CYS A 206 -8.63 -33.96 4.76
N ARG A 207 -7.46 -33.67 4.18
CA ARG A 207 -7.16 -33.99 2.77
C ARG A 207 -6.93 -35.47 2.53
N THR A 208 -6.38 -36.18 3.51
CA THR A 208 -6.06 -37.63 3.41
C THR A 208 -6.87 -38.48 4.38
N THR A 209 -7.23 -37.95 5.55
CA THR A 209 -8.00 -38.63 6.58
C THR A 209 -9.35 -37.94 6.70
N PRO A 210 -10.50 -38.64 6.62
CA PRO A 210 -11.81 -38.02 6.83
C PRO A 210 -11.93 -37.34 8.21
N PHE A 211 -12.90 -36.44 8.36
CA PHE A 211 -13.20 -35.78 9.64
C PHE A 211 -13.22 -36.79 10.81
N PRO A 212 -12.50 -36.53 11.93
CA PRO A 212 -11.91 -35.25 12.33
C PRO A 212 -10.51 -34.95 11.76
N GLY A 213 -9.97 -35.78 10.86
CA GLY A 213 -8.69 -35.55 10.20
C GLY A 213 -7.47 -35.86 11.08
N THR A 214 -6.29 -35.46 10.62
CA THR A 214 -5.04 -35.54 11.37
C THR A 214 -4.77 -34.20 12.06
N PRO A 215 -4.59 -34.14 13.40
CA PRO A 215 -4.37 -32.88 14.13
C PRO A 215 -3.25 -32.02 13.52
N ASP A 216 -3.53 -30.74 13.27
CA ASP A 216 -2.60 -29.78 12.68
C ASP A 216 -2.96 -28.36 13.16
N PRO A 217 -2.09 -27.67 13.93
CA PRO A 217 -2.36 -26.32 14.45
C PRO A 217 -2.47 -25.24 13.36
N ALA A 218 -2.00 -25.51 12.14
CA ALA A 218 -2.01 -24.56 11.03
C ALA A 218 -3.17 -24.78 10.06
N ARG A 219 -4.14 -25.65 10.41
CA ARG A 219 -5.24 -26.01 9.52
C ARG A 219 -6.56 -26.16 10.26
N ILE A 220 -7.65 -25.98 9.52
CA ILE A 220 -9.00 -26.28 9.97
C ILE A 220 -9.60 -27.33 9.05
N CYS A 221 -10.06 -28.42 9.63
CA CYS A 221 -10.90 -29.40 8.97
C CYS A 221 -12.37 -29.09 9.28
N LEU A 222 -13.21 -29.05 8.25
CA LEU A 222 -14.65 -28.87 8.38
C LEU A 222 -15.40 -30.13 7.93
N LYS A 223 -16.27 -30.66 8.78
CA LYS A 223 -17.15 -31.79 8.45
C LYS A 223 -18.10 -31.40 7.32
N GLY A 224 -18.11 -32.18 6.25
CA GLY A 224 -18.89 -31.88 5.04
C GLY A 224 -18.23 -30.90 4.07
N GLY A 225 -17.09 -30.29 4.45
CA GLY A 225 -16.32 -29.39 3.59
C GLY A 225 -16.79 -27.93 3.59
N PHE A 226 -16.01 -27.10 2.91
CA PHE A 226 -16.23 -25.66 2.73
C PHE A 226 -17.03 -25.40 1.45
N ASP A 227 -17.94 -24.43 1.53
CA ASP A 227 -18.77 -23.95 0.43
C ASP A 227 -18.15 -22.67 -0.16
N PRO A 228 -17.80 -22.63 -1.46
CA PRO A 228 -17.21 -21.46 -2.10
C PRO A 228 -18.18 -20.27 -2.21
N ALA A 229 -19.46 -20.43 -1.94
CA ALA A 229 -20.40 -19.30 -1.83
C ALA A 229 -20.33 -18.57 -0.47
N LEU A 230 -19.58 -19.11 0.50
CA LEU A 230 -19.52 -18.59 1.87
C LEU A 230 -18.12 -18.06 2.23
N ALA A 231 -18.12 -17.19 3.24
CA ALA A 231 -16.94 -16.85 4.00
C ALA A 231 -16.91 -17.63 5.31
N TYR A 232 -15.71 -17.97 5.77
CA TYR A 232 -15.48 -18.63 7.06
C TYR A 232 -14.57 -17.75 7.92
N THR A 233 -14.97 -17.53 9.17
CA THR A 233 -14.20 -16.71 10.13
C THR A 233 -13.91 -17.54 11.37
N LEU A 234 -12.64 -17.73 11.69
CA LEU A 234 -12.16 -18.39 12.90
C LEU A 234 -11.66 -17.35 13.89
N VAL A 235 -12.10 -17.47 15.15
CA VAL A 235 -11.52 -16.75 16.29
C VAL A 235 -11.01 -17.73 17.32
N TYR A 236 -9.76 -17.57 17.73
CA TYR A 236 -9.06 -18.50 18.61
C TYR A 236 -8.03 -17.77 19.47
N GLN A 237 -7.57 -18.41 20.55
CA GLN A 237 -6.43 -17.91 21.32
C GLN A 237 -5.14 -18.37 20.66
N ALA A 238 -4.32 -17.40 20.23
CA ALA A 238 -3.02 -17.63 19.62
C ALA A 238 -1.88 -17.38 20.60
N ARG A 239 -0.68 -17.85 20.25
CA ARG A 239 0.54 -17.67 21.05
C ARG A 239 1.74 -17.22 20.23
N ASP A 240 2.74 -16.71 20.94
CA ASP A 240 4.09 -16.46 20.45
C ASP A 240 4.14 -15.54 19.22
N PRO A 241 3.66 -14.28 19.31
CA PRO A 241 3.66 -13.35 18.19
C PRO A 241 5.08 -13.01 17.73
N LEU A 242 5.23 -12.82 16.42
CA LEU A 242 6.38 -12.12 15.85
C LEU A 242 6.32 -10.63 16.20
N VAL A 243 7.46 -10.03 16.53
CA VAL A 243 7.60 -8.59 16.78
C VAL A 243 7.77 -7.86 15.44
N LEU A 244 6.71 -7.84 14.64
CA LEU A 244 6.77 -7.43 13.22
C LEU A 244 7.05 -5.93 13.01
N GLY A 245 6.73 -5.07 13.98
CA GLY A 245 7.00 -3.62 13.91
C GLY A 245 8.48 -3.27 13.75
N ILE A 246 9.39 -4.21 14.03
CA ILE A 246 10.84 -4.10 13.78
C ILE A 246 11.16 -3.82 12.31
N GLY A 247 10.29 -4.20 11.36
CA GLY A 247 10.46 -3.87 9.94
C GLY A 247 10.61 -2.37 9.65
N PHE A 248 9.94 -1.51 10.45
CA PHE A 248 10.11 -0.07 10.32
C PHE A 248 11.50 0.39 10.78
N ALA A 249 11.96 -0.12 11.93
CA ALA A 249 13.28 0.18 12.46
C ALA A 249 14.41 -0.33 11.54
N ALA A 250 14.28 -1.56 11.02
CA ALA A 250 15.23 -2.12 10.07
C ALA A 250 15.41 -1.25 8.82
N THR A 251 14.32 -0.66 8.33
CA THR A 251 14.35 0.28 7.20
C THR A 251 15.01 1.61 7.56
N ARG A 252 14.66 2.19 8.72
CA ARG A 252 15.29 3.40 9.28
C ARG A 252 16.80 3.22 9.38
N ASP A 253 17.22 2.12 10.00
CA ASP A 253 18.61 1.85 10.35
C ASP A 253 19.46 1.59 9.10
N LEU A 254 18.96 0.82 8.13
CA LEU A 254 19.67 0.61 6.85
C LEU A 254 19.87 1.93 6.10
N VAL A 255 18.82 2.74 5.95
CA VAL A 255 18.91 3.98 5.18
C VAL A 255 19.79 5.01 5.89
N SER A 256 19.73 5.11 7.21
CA SER A 256 20.65 5.94 7.99
C SER A 256 22.10 5.46 7.83
N PHE A 257 22.37 4.15 7.95
CA PHE A 257 23.69 3.56 7.73
C PHE A 257 24.25 3.90 6.34
N LEU A 258 23.48 3.59 5.29
CA LEU A 258 23.88 3.83 3.91
C LEU A 258 24.17 5.31 3.62
N ARG A 259 23.45 6.22 4.31
CA ARG A 259 23.62 7.66 4.13
C ARG A 259 24.80 8.24 4.91
N HIS A 260 25.05 7.77 6.12
CA HIS A 260 25.90 8.48 7.09
C HIS A 260 27.14 7.71 7.54
N ALA A 261 27.10 6.38 7.57
CA ALA A 261 28.20 5.58 8.10
C ALA A 261 29.34 5.42 7.08
N ALA A 262 30.57 5.32 7.56
CA ALA A 262 31.73 4.94 6.76
C ALA A 262 31.88 3.41 6.66
N ALA A 263 31.63 2.71 7.77
CA ALA A 263 31.70 1.26 7.91
C ALA A 263 30.74 0.79 9.01
N ASP A 264 30.50 -0.52 9.09
CA ASP A 264 29.78 -1.16 10.20
C ASP A 264 30.67 -1.33 11.45
N ASP A 265 30.15 -2.00 12.49
CA ASP A 265 30.86 -2.17 13.77
C ASP A 265 32.07 -3.13 13.67
N HIS A 266 32.14 -3.89 12.58
CA HIS A 266 33.24 -4.81 12.29
C HIS A 266 34.24 -4.23 11.27
N GLY A 267 34.05 -2.98 10.84
CA GLY A 267 34.90 -2.30 9.89
C GLY A 267 34.60 -2.63 8.42
N THR A 268 33.50 -3.34 8.12
CA THR A 268 33.06 -3.58 6.73
C THR A 268 32.62 -2.24 6.13
N PRO A 269 33.23 -1.80 5.00
CA PRO A 269 32.90 -0.50 4.42
C PRO A 269 31.43 -0.41 3.97
N ASN A 270 30.79 0.73 4.26
CA ASN A 270 29.49 1.06 3.68
C ASN A 270 29.63 1.17 2.15
N PRO A 271 28.87 0.40 1.35
CA PRO A 271 28.98 0.40 -0.11
C PRO A 271 28.62 1.75 -0.78
N LEU A 272 28.01 2.67 -0.04
CA LEU A 272 27.56 4.00 -0.47
C LEU A 272 28.21 5.15 0.31
N ALA A 273 29.26 4.89 1.09
CA ALA A 273 29.92 5.91 1.91
C ALA A 273 30.25 7.19 1.10
N GLY A 274 29.74 8.34 1.57
CA GLY A 274 29.96 9.65 0.93
C GLY A 274 29.21 9.90 -0.38
N GLN A 275 28.36 8.97 -0.84
CA GLN A 275 27.65 9.10 -2.12
C GLN A 275 26.23 9.67 -1.98
N VAL A 276 25.58 9.48 -0.84
CA VAL A 276 24.18 9.88 -0.62
C VAL A 276 24.09 11.29 -0.03
N ARG A 277 23.38 12.19 -0.73
CA ARG A 277 23.08 13.55 -0.26
C ARG A 277 21.62 13.69 0.14
N TRP A 278 20.74 13.12 -0.67
CA TRP A 278 19.29 13.14 -0.47
C TRP A 278 18.74 11.72 -0.50
N SER A 279 17.66 11.52 0.24
CA SER A 279 16.95 10.23 0.30
C SER A 279 15.46 10.42 0.03
N VAL A 280 14.91 9.56 -0.83
CA VAL A 280 13.48 9.53 -1.16
C VAL A 280 12.97 8.12 -0.92
N VAL A 281 11.80 7.99 -0.30
CA VAL A 281 11.08 6.73 -0.17
C VAL A 281 9.85 6.73 -1.08
N SER A 282 9.60 5.61 -1.77
CA SER A 282 8.35 5.36 -2.47
C SER A 282 7.78 4.00 -2.10
N GLY A 283 6.46 3.90 -2.13
CA GLY A 283 5.76 2.64 -1.91
C GLY A 283 4.40 2.64 -2.60
N THR A 284 4.05 1.52 -3.22
CA THR A 284 2.78 1.32 -3.94
C THR A 284 1.89 0.32 -3.20
N SER A 285 0.63 0.70 -2.94
CA SER A 285 -0.39 -0.14 -2.28
C SER A 285 0.00 -0.47 -0.84
N GLN A 286 0.20 -1.74 -0.50
CA GLN A 286 0.72 -2.17 0.82
C GLN A 286 1.99 -1.40 1.21
N SER A 287 2.94 -1.27 0.29
CA SER A 287 4.18 -0.52 0.49
C SER A 287 3.95 0.98 0.71
N GLY A 288 2.91 1.55 0.09
CA GLY A 288 2.54 2.94 0.34
C GLY A 288 1.91 3.13 1.72
N ASN A 289 1.12 2.15 2.18
CA ASN A 289 0.60 2.09 3.55
C ASN A 289 1.75 1.98 4.57
N PHE A 290 2.82 1.26 4.24
CA PHE A 290 4.06 1.22 5.03
C PHE A 290 4.69 2.62 5.15
N VAL A 291 4.82 3.37 4.05
CA VAL A 291 5.35 4.74 4.10
C VAL A 291 4.52 5.64 5.03
N LYS A 292 3.19 5.53 4.99
CA LYS A 292 2.31 6.27 5.91
C LYS A 292 2.56 5.90 7.38
N SER A 293 2.59 4.60 7.69
CA SER A 293 2.86 4.14 9.06
C SER A 293 4.25 4.49 9.55
N PHE A 294 5.27 4.37 8.69
CA PHE A 294 6.66 4.74 8.99
C PHE A 294 6.76 6.20 9.45
N ILE A 295 6.09 7.12 8.73
CA ILE A 295 6.05 8.54 9.10
C ILE A 295 5.21 8.75 10.37
N ASN A 296 4.02 8.14 10.45
CA ASN A 296 3.10 8.27 11.61
C ASN A 296 3.79 7.87 12.92
N LEU A 297 4.49 6.74 12.92
CA LEU A 297 5.16 6.16 14.08
C LEU A 297 6.50 6.83 14.40
N GLY A 298 6.95 7.80 13.58
CA GLY A 298 8.14 8.61 13.87
C GLY A 298 9.46 8.00 13.40
N PHE A 299 9.45 6.94 12.61
CA PHE A 299 10.68 6.28 12.13
C PHE A 299 11.47 7.12 11.11
N ASN A 300 10.96 8.28 10.68
CA ASN A 300 11.74 9.20 9.86
C ASN A 300 12.81 9.99 10.65
N GLN A 301 12.90 9.79 11.95
CA GLN A 301 14.04 10.19 12.78
C GLN A 301 14.93 8.96 13.05
N ASP A 302 16.23 9.10 12.80
CA ASP A 302 17.21 8.07 13.13
C ASP A 302 17.65 8.13 14.60
N GLU A 303 18.59 7.25 14.92
CA GLU A 303 19.02 7.01 16.29
C GLU A 303 19.86 8.15 16.91
N VAL A 304 20.31 9.10 16.09
CA VAL A 304 21.04 10.30 16.55
C VAL A 304 20.30 11.59 16.20
N GLY A 305 19.05 11.49 15.71
CA GLY A 305 18.16 12.61 15.46
C GLY A 305 18.16 13.13 14.03
N HIS A 306 18.88 12.50 13.10
CA HIS A 306 18.84 12.90 11.69
C HIS A 306 17.55 12.45 11.01
N ARG A 307 17.21 13.14 9.92
CA ARG A 307 16.13 12.76 9.02
C ARG A 307 16.55 11.58 8.16
N VAL A 308 15.76 10.52 8.13
CA VAL A 308 16.02 9.33 7.28
C VAL A 308 15.70 9.62 5.82
N PHE A 309 14.47 10.04 5.51
CA PHE A 309 14.01 10.39 4.16
C PHE A 309 13.69 11.87 4.04
N ASP A 310 14.25 12.53 3.03
CA ASP A 310 13.95 13.92 2.67
C ASP A 310 12.66 14.06 1.85
N GLY A 311 12.29 13.02 1.09
CA GLY A 311 11.07 12.96 0.31
C GLY A 311 10.32 11.63 0.45
N ALA A 312 9.01 11.66 0.27
CA ALA A 312 8.16 10.47 0.33
C ALA A 312 7.05 10.47 -0.73
N ASN A 313 6.80 9.31 -1.33
CA ASN A 313 5.65 9.03 -2.18
C ASN A 313 4.86 7.81 -1.65
N PRO A 314 3.87 8.03 -0.77
CA PRO A 314 2.87 7.01 -0.49
C PRO A 314 1.89 6.93 -1.67
N ASN A 315 2.17 6.03 -2.61
CA ASN A 315 1.36 5.80 -3.80
C ASN A 315 0.24 4.80 -3.53
N ILE A 316 -0.97 5.15 -3.95
CA ILE A 316 -2.21 4.38 -3.81
C ILE A 316 -2.43 3.84 -2.39
N ALA A 317 -2.00 4.63 -1.40
CA ALA A 317 -1.98 4.27 0.00
C ALA A 317 -3.17 4.89 0.72
N ALA A 318 -4.31 4.19 0.74
CA ALA A 318 -5.49 4.70 1.44
C ALA A 318 -5.48 4.48 2.95
N ARG A 319 -4.58 3.62 3.42
CA ARG A 319 -4.58 3.04 4.76
C ARG A 319 -3.20 3.17 5.40
N GLN A 320 -3.08 2.69 6.63
CA GLN A 320 -1.83 2.37 7.28
C GLN A 320 -1.57 0.85 7.17
N VAL A 321 -0.31 0.42 7.26
CA VAL A 321 0.00 -1.02 7.25
C VAL A 321 -0.14 -1.58 8.67
N PRO A 322 -0.94 -2.65 8.89
CA PRO A 322 -1.14 -3.24 10.22
C PRO A 322 0.05 -4.14 10.61
N LEU A 323 1.26 -3.58 10.56
CA LEU A 323 2.51 -4.26 10.88
C LEU A 323 2.82 -4.23 12.39
N ASN A 324 2.44 -3.15 13.06
CA ASN A 324 2.78 -2.91 14.47
C ASN A 324 1.73 -3.46 15.44
N LEU A 325 1.13 -4.63 15.14
CA LEU A 325 0.09 -5.26 15.95
C LEU A 325 0.56 -6.62 16.47
N ARG A 326 0.11 -6.99 17.66
CA ARG A 326 0.20 -8.39 18.09
C ARG A 326 -0.58 -9.27 17.11
N PHE A 327 0.06 -10.33 16.61
CA PHE A 327 -0.50 -11.23 15.59
C PHE A 327 -0.87 -10.55 14.25
N ALA A 328 -0.12 -9.48 13.91
CA ALA A 328 -0.23 -8.72 12.68
C ALA A 328 -0.27 -9.59 11.41
N VAL A 329 -0.97 -9.09 10.40
CA VAL A 329 -0.98 -9.60 9.02
C VAL A 329 -0.87 -8.38 8.10
N PRO A 330 0.35 -7.94 7.74
CA PRO A 330 0.56 -6.70 7.00
C PRO A 330 0.12 -6.77 5.53
N GLY A 331 -0.29 -7.95 5.05
CA GLY A 331 -0.70 -8.22 3.67
C GLY A 331 -2.17 -7.99 3.33
N GLY A 332 -2.98 -7.39 4.22
CA GLY A 332 -4.44 -7.25 4.05
C GLY A 332 -4.89 -6.36 2.87
N ALA A 333 -6.15 -6.53 2.47
CA ALA A 333 -6.81 -5.88 1.33
C ALA A 333 -8.05 -5.05 1.73
N ALA A 334 -8.20 -4.72 3.01
CA ALA A 334 -9.37 -4.01 3.54
C ALA A 334 -10.67 -4.82 3.42
N THR A 335 -10.57 -6.15 3.53
CA THR A 335 -11.74 -7.01 3.65
C THR A 335 -12.32 -6.93 5.06
N LEU A 336 -13.50 -7.52 5.28
CA LEU A 336 -14.18 -7.49 6.58
C LEU A 336 -13.25 -7.94 7.73
N PHE A 337 -13.20 -7.13 8.78
CA PHE A 337 -12.39 -7.27 10.01
C PHE A 337 -10.89 -7.04 9.87
N GLU A 338 -10.35 -6.83 8.67
CA GLU A 338 -8.92 -6.54 8.52
C GLU A 338 -8.56 -5.12 8.99
N PRO A 339 -7.60 -4.98 9.93
CA PRO A 339 -7.13 -3.67 10.37
C PRO A 339 -6.32 -2.95 9.28
N GLY A 340 -6.14 -1.64 9.46
CA GLY A 340 -5.36 -0.75 8.59
C GLY A 340 -6.01 0.61 8.33
N SER A 341 -7.34 0.73 8.47
CA SER A 341 -8.07 1.98 8.20
C SER A 341 -8.36 2.79 9.45
N GLU A 342 -8.01 2.26 10.62
CA GLU A 342 -8.48 2.78 11.90
C GLU A 342 -7.58 3.89 12.44
N GLY A 343 -6.30 3.89 12.05
CA GLY A 343 -5.38 4.90 12.52
C GLY A 343 -5.58 6.28 11.95
N THR A 344 -4.61 7.14 12.25
CA THR A 344 -4.53 8.49 11.69
C THR A 344 -4.40 8.40 10.16
N LEU A 345 -5.21 9.17 9.41
CA LEU A 345 -5.23 9.13 7.94
C LEU A 345 -4.84 10.46 7.29
N TRP A 346 -4.64 11.51 8.09
CA TRP A 346 -4.56 12.90 7.63
C TRP A 346 -3.14 13.46 7.76
N TRP A 347 -2.74 14.29 6.80
CA TRP A 347 -1.46 15.00 6.85
C TRP A 347 -1.51 16.27 7.71
N SER A 348 -2.70 16.84 7.90
CA SER A 348 -2.95 17.92 8.86
C SER A 348 -3.64 17.37 10.10
N ARG A 349 -3.55 18.10 11.22
CA ARG A 349 -4.29 17.71 12.43
C ARG A 349 -5.79 17.74 12.13
N TYR A 350 -6.46 16.62 12.34
CA TYR A 350 -7.90 16.48 12.17
C TYR A 350 -8.52 15.93 13.45
N ALA A 351 -9.63 16.53 13.89
CA ALA A 351 -10.38 16.11 15.07
C ALA A 351 -11.40 15.03 14.69
N ASP A 352 -11.09 13.77 14.98
CA ASP A 352 -11.90 12.61 14.63
C ASP A 352 -13.05 12.40 15.62
N ARG A 353 -14.00 13.33 15.57
CA ARG A 353 -15.15 13.37 16.47
C ARG A 353 -16.13 12.23 16.21
N VAL A 354 -16.28 11.79 14.97
CA VAL A 354 -17.23 10.73 14.61
C VAL A 354 -16.82 9.39 15.21
N ARG A 355 -15.52 9.07 15.20
CA ARG A 355 -15.00 7.83 15.82
C ARG A 355 -14.58 8.02 17.28
N GLY A 356 -14.53 9.26 17.77
CA GLY A 356 -14.13 9.60 19.14
C GLY A 356 -12.63 9.40 19.40
N ARG A 357 -11.77 9.65 18.42
CA ARG A 357 -10.34 9.28 18.44
C ARG A 357 -9.39 10.47 18.60
N GLY A 358 -9.85 11.58 19.17
CA GLY A 358 -8.99 12.74 19.44
C GLY A 358 -8.59 13.52 18.18
N THR A 359 -7.46 14.24 18.26
CA THR A 359 -6.96 15.12 17.19
C THR A 359 -5.52 14.79 16.84
N HIS A 360 -5.31 14.24 15.64
CA HIS A 360 -4.03 13.67 15.22
C HIS A 360 -3.67 14.04 13.78
N SER A 361 -2.37 14.00 13.48
CA SER A 361 -1.80 14.04 12.14
C SER A 361 -0.74 12.97 11.98
N LEU A 362 -0.64 12.40 10.77
CA LEU A 362 0.49 11.56 10.35
C LEU A 362 1.85 12.27 10.54
N LEU A 363 1.85 13.61 10.61
CA LEU A 363 3.05 14.43 10.75
C LEU A 363 3.39 14.84 12.18
N ASP A 364 2.58 14.47 13.20
CA ASP A 364 2.77 14.98 14.56
C ASP A 364 4.18 14.66 15.10
N ARG A 365 4.64 13.40 14.97
CA ARG A 365 5.97 12.98 15.44
C ARG A 365 7.11 13.57 14.62
N CYS A 366 6.99 13.60 13.30
CA CYS A 366 8.04 14.16 12.45
C CYS A 366 8.16 15.69 12.63
N THR A 367 7.08 16.37 13.01
CA THR A 367 7.08 17.80 13.29
C THR A 367 7.83 18.08 14.58
N ALA A 368 7.52 17.32 15.63
CA ALA A 368 8.20 17.42 16.93
C ALA A 368 9.72 17.17 16.83
N THR A 369 10.13 16.32 15.89
CA THR A 369 11.54 15.93 15.69
C THR A 369 12.21 16.67 14.52
N GLN A 370 11.52 17.59 13.85
CA GLN A 370 11.99 18.33 12.66
C GLN A 370 12.43 17.42 11.49
N THR A 371 11.89 16.21 11.44
CA THR A 371 12.22 15.18 10.45
C THR A 371 11.15 15.01 9.38
N CYS A 372 10.14 15.87 9.26
CA CYS A 372 9.12 15.69 8.22
C CYS A 372 9.69 15.72 6.79
N PRO A 373 9.32 14.75 5.92
CA PRO A 373 9.71 14.76 4.51
C PRO A 373 8.85 15.73 3.69
N LYS A 374 9.30 16.02 2.47
CA LYS A 374 8.46 16.54 1.37
C LYS A 374 7.64 15.39 0.80
N ILE A 375 6.32 15.52 0.75
CA ILE A 375 5.42 14.41 0.43
C ILE A 375 4.69 14.70 -0.88
N MET A 376 4.71 13.73 -1.80
CA MET A 376 3.75 13.63 -2.89
C MET A 376 2.85 12.43 -2.64
N GLU A 377 1.62 12.64 -2.18
CA GLU A 377 0.62 11.58 -2.12
C GLU A 377 -0.05 11.44 -3.48
N THR A 378 -0.06 10.22 -4.01
CA THR A 378 -0.64 9.90 -5.32
C THR A 378 -1.65 8.78 -5.17
N PHE A 379 -2.80 8.89 -5.83
CA PHE A 379 -3.85 7.87 -5.76
C PHE A 379 -4.79 7.96 -6.96
N GLY A 380 -5.57 6.91 -7.19
CA GLY A 380 -6.56 6.82 -8.25
C GLY A 380 -7.99 6.71 -7.74
N SER A 381 -8.90 6.43 -8.69
CA SER A 381 -10.32 6.23 -8.40
C SER A 381 -10.55 5.03 -7.49
N THR A 382 -9.92 3.90 -7.78
CA THR A 382 -10.10 2.66 -7.01
C THR A 382 -9.74 2.81 -5.54
N GLU A 383 -8.85 3.72 -5.17
CA GLU A 383 -8.48 3.92 -3.77
C GLU A 383 -9.63 4.52 -2.95
N LEU A 384 -10.51 5.30 -3.59
CA LEU A 384 -11.75 5.80 -2.99
C LEU A 384 -12.78 4.68 -2.88
N TRP A 385 -12.98 3.90 -3.96
CA TRP A 385 -13.99 2.85 -4.04
C TRP A 385 -13.67 1.58 -3.26
N GLY A 386 -12.45 1.05 -3.41
CA GLY A 386 -12.04 -0.26 -2.90
C GLY A 386 -11.16 -0.21 -1.65
N LEU A 387 -10.49 0.92 -1.35
CA LEU A 387 -9.51 1.00 -0.25
C LEU A 387 -9.82 2.07 0.81
N ARG A 388 -11.01 2.68 0.79
CA ARG A 388 -11.52 3.59 1.85
C ARG A 388 -10.74 4.89 2.00
N LEU A 389 -10.27 5.50 0.91
CA LEU A 389 -9.45 6.73 0.95
C LEU A 389 -10.26 8.00 1.29
N SER A 390 -11.58 8.03 1.06
CA SER A 390 -12.40 9.25 1.20
C SER A 390 -12.16 10.04 2.50
N PRO A 391 -12.09 9.41 3.69
CA PRO A 391 -11.84 10.16 4.92
C PRO A 391 -10.52 10.93 4.95
N ALA A 392 -9.49 10.51 4.20
CA ALA A 392 -8.24 11.27 4.08
C ALA A 392 -8.42 12.58 3.30
N LEU A 393 -9.52 12.74 2.56
CA LEU A 393 -9.89 13.96 1.83
C LEU A 393 -10.82 14.84 2.66
N VAL A 394 -11.84 14.27 3.31
CA VAL A 394 -12.97 15.03 3.88
C VAL A 394 -13.27 14.72 5.36
N GLY A 395 -12.41 13.97 6.02
CA GLY A 395 -12.62 13.56 7.40
C GLY A 395 -13.66 12.44 7.56
N THR A 396 -13.90 12.03 8.79
CA THR A 396 -14.86 10.96 9.13
C THR A 396 -16.31 11.44 9.20
N ASP A 397 -16.54 12.75 9.25
CA ASP A 397 -17.87 13.36 9.13
C ASP A 397 -18.26 13.70 7.69
N ALA A 398 -17.27 13.75 6.78
CA ALA A 398 -17.43 14.11 5.37
C ALA A 398 -18.09 15.48 5.15
N ARG A 399 -17.81 16.46 6.03
CA ARG A 399 -18.46 17.78 6.01
C ARG A 399 -17.60 18.91 5.43
N ALA A 400 -16.28 18.74 5.40
CA ALA A 400 -15.35 19.75 4.91
C ALA A 400 -14.10 19.09 4.36
N ASP A 401 -13.43 19.75 3.42
CA ASP A 401 -12.10 19.32 2.99
C ASP A 401 -11.11 19.38 4.14
N VAL A 402 -10.31 18.32 4.31
CA VAL A 402 -9.18 18.30 5.22
C VAL A 402 -8.02 19.05 4.54
N PRO A 403 -7.49 20.12 5.15
CA PRO A 403 -6.41 20.89 4.55
C PRO A 403 -5.15 20.05 4.42
N ILE A 404 -4.29 20.41 3.45
CA ILE A 404 -2.98 19.80 3.26
C ILE A 404 -1.87 20.76 3.71
N PRO A 405 -0.84 20.28 4.43
CA PRO A 405 0.30 21.10 4.83
C PRO A 405 1.17 21.55 3.65
N ALA A 406 1.99 22.58 3.85
CA ALA A 406 2.85 23.14 2.80
C ALA A 406 3.88 22.15 2.23
N ASN A 407 4.38 21.22 3.05
CA ASN A 407 5.30 20.14 2.65
C ASN A 407 4.58 18.95 1.98
N VAL A 408 3.28 19.03 1.73
CA VAL A 408 2.48 17.97 1.10
C VAL A 408 1.92 18.45 -0.23
N ARG A 409 1.94 17.56 -1.21
CA ARG A 409 1.27 17.70 -2.50
C ARG A 409 0.45 16.45 -2.75
N ARG A 410 -0.74 16.64 -3.31
CA ARG A 410 -1.72 15.56 -3.52
C ARG A 410 -2.13 15.54 -4.99
N TYR A 411 -1.96 14.40 -5.64
CA TYR A 411 -2.33 14.20 -7.05
C TYR A 411 -3.22 12.99 -7.21
N TYR A 412 -4.40 13.22 -7.76
CA TYR A 412 -5.39 12.21 -8.04
C TYR A 412 -5.39 11.83 -9.54
N PHE A 413 -5.58 10.56 -9.85
CA PHE A 413 -5.72 10.04 -11.21
C PHE A 413 -7.18 9.61 -11.45
N PRO A 414 -7.98 10.44 -12.16
CA PRO A 414 -9.38 10.14 -12.46
C PRO A 414 -9.57 8.82 -13.21
N GLY A 415 -10.57 8.05 -12.80
CA GLY A 415 -11.06 6.88 -13.51
C GLY A 415 -10.04 5.76 -13.71
N VAL A 416 -8.99 5.65 -12.89
CA VAL A 416 -8.01 4.54 -13.00
C VAL A 416 -8.38 3.37 -12.08
N THR A 417 -8.09 2.14 -12.53
CA THR A 417 -8.06 0.93 -11.68
C THR A 417 -6.92 1.02 -10.66
N HIS A 418 -6.84 0.10 -9.69
CA HIS A 418 -5.75 0.08 -8.70
C HIS A 418 -4.37 -0.06 -9.35
N GLY A 419 -3.54 0.98 -9.23
CA GLY A 419 -2.24 1.11 -9.91
C GLY A 419 -2.31 1.68 -11.34
N GLY A 420 -3.51 1.90 -11.87
CA GLY A 420 -3.76 2.15 -13.28
C GLY A 420 -3.55 0.89 -14.13
N SER A 421 -3.93 0.99 -15.41
CA SER A 421 -3.66 -0.08 -16.37
C SER A 421 -2.16 -0.36 -16.48
N TYR A 422 -1.78 -1.63 -16.34
CA TYR A 422 -0.40 -2.11 -16.48
C TYR A 422 -0.02 -2.38 -17.94
N THR A 423 -1.01 -2.60 -18.80
CA THR A 423 -0.89 -2.72 -20.25
C THR A 423 -0.82 -1.34 -20.90
N GLY A 424 -1.63 -0.40 -20.43
CA GLY A 424 -1.74 0.94 -20.98
C GLY A 424 -2.31 0.96 -22.41
N GLY A 425 -1.86 1.92 -23.21
CA GLY A 425 -2.19 2.01 -24.62
C GLY A 425 -3.60 2.49 -24.95
N ILE A 426 -4.04 2.15 -26.17
CA ILE A 426 -5.31 2.55 -26.78
C ILE A 426 -6.16 1.28 -27.01
N SER A 427 -7.05 0.97 -26.06
CA SER A 427 -7.91 -0.22 -26.12
C SER A 427 -9.38 0.14 -26.33
N LEU A 428 -10.03 -0.59 -27.24
CA LEU A 428 -11.48 -0.53 -27.51
C LEU A 428 -12.28 -1.55 -26.67
N ASP A 429 -11.63 -2.58 -26.17
CA ASP A 429 -12.28 -3.70 -25.45
C ASP A 429 -11.96 -3.73 -23.95
N GLY A 430 -11.07 -2.83 -23.50
CA GLY A 430 -10.51 -2.84 -22.16
C GLY A 430 -9.28 -3.75 -22.03
N ASP A 431 -8.81 -3.90 -20.80
CA ASP A 431 -7.69 -4.78 -20.47
C ASP A 431 -8.17 -6.21 -20.25
N LYS A 432 -7.27 -7.15 -20.52
CA LYS A 432 -7.51 -8.56 -20.20
C LYS A 432 -7.30 -8.81 -18.70
N PRO A 433 -8.10 -9.71 -18.08
CA PRO A 433 -7.81 -10.18 -16.72
C PRO A 433 -6.41 -10.76 -16.60
N TRP A 434 -5.70 -10.44 -15.51
CA TRP A 434 -4.45 -11.11 -15.17
C TRP A 434 -4.73 -12.45 -14.47
N PRO A 435 -3.77 -13.40 -14.46
CA PRO A 435 -3.95 -14.67 -13.75
C PRO A 435 -4.31 -14.47 -12.27
N GLY A 436 -5.41 -15.08 -11.82
CA GLY A 436 -5.91 -14.95 -10.45
C GLY A 436 -6.68 -13.66 -10.15
N ALA A 437 -6.97 -12.82 -11.16
CA ALA A 437 -7.88 -11.70 -10.99
C ALA A 437 -9.30 -12.18 -10.62
N PRO A 438 -10.05 -11.41 -9.81
CA PRO A 438 -11.45 -11.70 -9.56
C PRO A 438 -12.24 -11.66 -10.88
N VAL A 439 -13.26 -12.50 -10.98
CA VAL A 439 -14.12 -12.54 -12.17
C VAL A 439 -15.15 -11.42 -12.05
N CYS A 440 -14.93 -10.32 -12.78
CA CYS A 440 -15.81 -9.17 -12.79
C CYS A 440 -16.74 -9.16 -14.01
N ALA A 441 -17.84 -8.40 -13.91
CA ALA A 441 -18.84 -8.30 -14.97
C ALA A 441 -18.39 -7.45 -16.17
N LEU A 442 -17.62 -6.39 -15.93
CA LEU A 442 -17.08 -5.54 -17.00
C LEU A 442 -15.63 -5.94 -17.34
N PRO A 443 -15.17 -5.69 -18.59
CA PRO A 443 -13.75 -5.72 -18.93
C PRO A 443 -12.92 -4.83 -17.99
N ASN A 444 -11.63 -5.15 -17.84
CA ASN A 444 -10.76 -4.37 -16.98
C ASN A 444 -10.48 -2.99 -17.58
N ASN A 445 -10.25 -2.02 -16.71
CA ASN A 445 -10.04 -0.63 -17.09
C ASN A 445 -8.64 -0.36 -17.69
N PRO A 446 -8.53 0.09 -18.96
CA PRO A 446 -7.26 0.35 -19.64
C PRO A 446 -6.68 1.76 -19.38
N ASN A 447 -7.25 2.54 -18.46
CA ASN A 447 -6.77 3.88 -18.14
C ASN A 447 -5.46 3.86 -17.31
N PRO A 448 -4.33 4.39 -17.81
CA PRO A 448 -3.03 4.28 -17.15
C PRO A 448 -2.75 5.42 -16.15
N SER A 449 -1.84 5.16 -15.21
CA SER A 449 -1.27 6.19 -14.31
C SER A 449 0.25 6.32 -14.40
N LEU A 450 0.93 5.29 -14.94
CA LEU A 450 2.40 5.18 -14.96
C LEU A 450 3.12 6.36 -15.64
N PRO A 451 2.71 6.85 -16.83
CA PRO A 451 3.39 7.98 -17.46
C PRO A 451 3.39 9.25 -16.59
N THR A 452 2.25 9.53 -15.96
CA THR A 452 2.12 10.67 -15.05
C THR A 452 2.97 10.46 -13.79
N MET A 453 3.01 9.24 -13.25
CA MET A 453 3.86 8.93 -12.09
C MET A 453 5.34 9.11 -12.39
N ARG A 454 5.83 8.74 -13.58
CA ARG A 454 7.23 9.00 -13.98
C ARG A 454 7.57 10.49 -13.90
N ALA A 455 6.72 11.36 -14.45
CA ALA A 455 6.91 12.80 -14.39
C ALA A 455 6.87 13.34 -12.93
N LEU A 456 5.98 12.81 -12.10
CA LEU A 456 5.86 13.18 -10.69
C LEU A 456 7.08 12.77 -9.86
N MET A 457 7.66 11.59 -10.08
CA MET A 457 8.85 11.14 -9.34
C MET A 457 10.06 12.02 -9.62
N LYS A 458 10.29 12.41 -10.89
CA LYS A 458 11.34 13.39 -11.21
C LYS A 458 11.11 14.73 -10.51
N ARG A 459 9.85 15.16 -10.34
CA ARG A 459 9.50 16.39 -9.63
C ARG A 459 9.65 16.26 -8.11
N LEU A 460 9.35 15.10 -7.51
CA LEU A 460 9.61 14.84 -6.11
C LEU A 460 11.10 14.95 -5.81
N VAL A 461 11.92 14.30 -6.63
CA VAL A 461 13.38 14.39 -6.52
C VAL A 461 13.85 15.83 -6.67
N ALA A 462 13.39 16.56 -7.69
CA ALA A 462 13.76 17.98 -7.86
C ALA A 462 13.34 18.84 -6.67
N TRP A 463 12.15 18.60 -6.10
CA TRP A 463 11.69 19.32 -4.92
C TRP A 463 12.60 19.08 -3.72
N VAL A 464 13.01 17.83 -3.51
CA VAL A 464 13.93 17.43 -2.46
C VAL A 464 15.33 18.02 -2.67
N SER A 465 15.94 17.81 -3.84
CA SER A 465 17.36 18.07 -4.07
C SER A 465 17.68 19.52 -4.41
N THR A 466 16.77 20.23 -5.07
CA THR A 466 16.99 21.61 -5.54
C THR A 466 16.03 22.63 -4.93
N GLY A 467 15.04 22.18 -4.16
CA GLY A 467 14.00 23.06 -3.62
C GLY A 467 12.92 23.46 -4.62
N ARG A 468 13.03 23.07 -5.90
CA ARG A 468 12.03 23.39 -6.94
C ARG A 468 10.69 22.72 -6.65
N ALA A 469 9.73 23.50 -6.14
CA ALA A 469 8.41 23.00 -5.81
C ALA A 469 7.71 22.42 -7.06
N PRO A 470 6.96 21.32 -6.90
CA PRO A 470 6.10 20.80 -7.97
C PRO A 470 4.85 21.68 -8.12
N PRO A 471 4.01 21.44 -9.15
CA PRO A 471 2.75 22.16 -9.30
C PRO A 471 1.86 22.07 -8.04
N PRO A 472 0.88 22.96 -7.86
CA PRO A 472 -0.11 22.84 -6.81
C PRO A 472 -0.87 21.50 -6.90
N SER A 473 -1.33 21.01 -5.75
CA SER A 473 -2.12 19.79 -5.65
C SER A 473 -3.32 19.80 -6.60
N GLN A 474 -3.61 18.64 -7.20
CA GLN A 474 -4.72 18.43 -8.12
C GLN A 474 -5.49 17.19 -7.67
N TYR A 475 -6.63 17.38 -7.01
CA TYR A 475 -7.47 16.30 -6.47
C TYR A 475 -8.89 16.80 -6.23
N PRO A 476 -9.93 15.94 -6.27
CA PRO A 476 -11.31 16.34 -6.04
C PRO A 476 -11.51 16.87 -4.62
N THR A 477 -12.30 17.94 -4.48
CA THR A 477 -12.60 18.57 -3.19
C THR A 477 -14.09 18.78 -3.01
N LEU A 478 -14.55 18.71 -1.77
CA LEU A 478 -15.93 19.00 -1.40
C LEU A 478 -16.30 20.47 -1.68
N ALA A 479 -15.41 21.42 -1.39
CA ALA A 479 -15.64 22.85 -1.58
C ALA A 479 -15.89 23.25 -3.05
N ARG A 480 -15.37 22.49 -4.02
CA ARG A 480 -15.64 22.69 -5.45
C ARG A 480 -16.85 21.89 -5.97
N GLY A 481 -17.52 21.15 -5.09
CA GLY A 481 -18.60 20.24 -5.46
C GLY A 481 -18.13 19.07 -6.33
N ASP A 482 -16.87 18.65 -6.19
CA ASP A 482 -16.31 17.52 -6.95
C ASP A 482 -16.69 16.18 -6.30
N LEU A 483 -16.86 16.14 -4.98
CA LEU A 483 -17.13 14.93 -4.19
C LEU A 483 -18.60 14.80 -3.81
N VAL A 484 -19.16 13.61 -4.03
CA VAL A 484 -20.58 13.28 -3.82
C VAL A 484 -20.75 11.88 -3.24
N PRO A 485 -21.91 11.56 -2.63
CA PRO A 485 -22.23 10.19 -2.22
C PRO A 485 -22.12 9.16 -3.37
N PRO A 486 -21.70 7.91 -3.09
CA PRO A 486 -21.35 6.91 -4.09
C PRO A 486 -22.57 6.15 -4.63
N HIS A 487 -23.54 6.89 -5.19
CA HIS A 487 -24.73 6.32 -5.82
C HIS A 487 -25.13 7.11 -7.06
N ALA A 488 -25.84 6.45 -7.99
CA ALA A 488 -26.08 6.92 -9.34
C ALA A 488 -26.66 8.34 -9.39
N ALA A 489 -27.67 8.60 -8.54
CA ALA A 489 -28.33 9.90 -8.50
C ALA A 489 -27.39 11.05 -8.12
N ALA A 490 -26.55 10.89 -7.08
CA ALA A 490 -25.64 11.95 -6.62
C ALA A 490 -24.44 12.14 -7.55
N MET A 491 -23.98 11.05 -8.18
CA MET A 491 -22.91 11.09 -9.17
C MET A 491 -23.34 11.70 -10.51
N HIS A 492 -24.64 11.85 -10.75
CA HIS A 492 -25.23 12.12 -12.08
C HIS A 492 -24.83 11.05 -13.11
N TRP A 493 -24.88 9.79 -12.68
CA TRP A 493 -24.53 8.65 -13.52
C TRP A 493 -25.43 8.58 -14.76
N PRO A 494 -24.87 8.54 -15.99
CA PRO A 494 -25.67 8.46 -17.20
C PRO A 494 -26.40 7.12 -17.29
N ALA A 495 -27.60 7.13 -17.89
CA ALA A 495 -28.39 5.92 -18.15
C ALA A 495 -27.79 5.10 -19.31
N ILE A 496 -26.63 4.48 -19.09
CA ILE A 496 -25.95 3.64 -20.08
C ILE A 496 -26.66 2.29 -20.16
N PRO A 497 -27.21 1.90 -21.33
CA PRO A 497 -27.95 0.65 -21.50
C PRO A 497 -27.13 -0.59 -21.12
N GLY A 498 -27.69 -1.44 -20.25
CA GLY A 498 -27.06 -2.69 -19.80
C GLY A 498 -25.83 -2.54 -18.89
N ALA A 499 -25.41 -1.30 -18.58
CA ALA A 499 -24.29 -1.06 -17.68
C ALA A 499 -24.73 -1.21 -16.20
N PRO A 500 -23.82 -1.67 -15.32
CA PRO A 500 -24.06 -1.60 -13.89
C PRO A 500 -24.10 -0.15 -13.40
N VAL A 501 -24.74 0.05 -12.25
CA VAL A 501 -24.76 1.33 -11.52
C VAL A 501 -23.78 1.31 -10.35
N PRO A 502 -23.26 2.49 -9.92
CA PRO A 502 -22.30 2.58 -8.80
C PRO A 502 -22.85 2.14 -7.44
N ASP A 503 -24.17 2.07 -7.30
CA ASP A 503 -24.86 1.75 -6.05
C ASP A 503 -24.40 0.40 -5.46
N GLY A 504 -24.00 0.43 -4.19
CA GLY A 504 -23.52 -0.75 -3.46
C GLY A 504 -22.18 -1.30 -3.93
N LYS A 505 -21.36 -0.49 -4.62
CA LYS A 505 -20.01 -0.87 -5.09
C LYS A 505 -18.87 -0.26 -4.26
N MET A 506 -19.22 0.47 -3.20
CA MET A 506 -18.25 0.99 -2.23
C MET A 506 -17.80 -0.12 -1.27
N ASN A 507 -16.50 -0.24 -1.02
CA ASN A 507 -15.98 -0.93 0.14
C ASN A 507 -16.06 0.03 1.34
N ASP A 508 -17.15 -0.07 2.10
CA ASP A 508 -17.44 0.83 3.20
C ASP A 508 -16.36 0.83 4.29
N LEU A 509 -16.06 2.01 4.83
CA LEU A 509 -15.23 2.11 6.03
C LEU A 509 -16.10 1.84 7.26
N LEU A 510 -15.78 0.76 7.97
CA LEU A 510 -16.45 0.37 9.20
C LEU A 510 -15.64 0.85 10.42
N ASP A 511 -16.32 1.44 11.40
CA ASP A 511 -15.73 1.83 12.68
C ASP A 511 -15.74 0.63 13.65
N TYR A 512 -14.63 -0.11 13.66
CA TYR A 512 -14.46 -1.28 14.52
C TYR A 512 -14.14 -0.93 15.97
N ASP A 513 -14.74 -1.67 16.89
CA ASP A 513 -14.27 -1.80 18.27
C ASP A 513 -13.28 -2.96 18.39
N TYR A 514 -11.99 -2.65 18.39
CA TYR A 514 -10.91 -3.62 18.59
C TYR A 514 -10.56 -3.83 20.07
N GLY A 515 -11.25 -3.13 20.97
CA GLY A 515 -11.04 -3.21 22.41
C GLY A 515 -9.89 -2.36 22.95
N PRO A 516 -9.75 -2.32 24.29
CA PRO A 516 -8.89 -1.37 25.00
C PRO A 516 -7.38 -1.59 24.81
N GLY A 517 -6.95 -2.76 24.30
CA GLY A 517 -5.54 -3.02 24.03
C GLY A 517 -5.02 -2.39 22.73
N PHE A 518 -5.91 -1.86 21.90
CA PHE A 518 -5.58 -1.32 20.58
C PHE A 518 -5.37 0.19 20.64
N ASP A 519 -4.18 0.65 20.24
CA ASP A 519 -3.92 2.07 20.02
C ASP A 519 -4.39 2.45 18.62
N TYR A 520 -5.48 3.19 18.57
CA TYR A 520 -6.09 3.63 17.33
C TYR A 520 -5.17 4.59 16.56
N PRO A 521 -4.79 5.78 17.07
CA PRO A 521 -3.94 6.74 16.34
C PRO A 521 -2.70 6.14 15.67
N ASP A 522 -2.04 5.20 16.36
CA ASP A 522 -0.80 4.57 15.92
C ASP A 522 -1.01 3.29 15.10
N LEU A 523 -2.23 2.76 15.05
CA LEU A 523 -2.52 1.45 14.48
C LEU A 523 -1.59 0.38 15.09
N SER A 524 -1.52 0.36 16.43
CA SER A 524 -0.59 -0.49 17.18
C SER A 524 -1.24 -1.19 18.38
N GLY A 525 -0.47 -2.02 19.07
CA GLY A 525 -0.90 -2.72 20.27
C GLY A 525 -1.63 -4.03 19.97
N VAL A 526 -2.62 -4.35 20.80
CA VAL A 526 -3.28 -5.66 20.85
C VAL A 526 -4.76 -5.51 20.55
N ILE A 527 -5.24 -6.16 19.49
CA ILE A 527 -6.67 -6.32 19.28
C ILE A 527 -7.20 -7.32 20.31
N THR A 528 -8.02 -6.87 21.25
CA THR A 528 -8.56 -7.73 22.33
C THR A 528 -10.00 -8.18 22.06
N GLN A 529 -10.69 -7.59 21.08
CA GLN A 529 -12.04 -7.99 20.66
C GLN A 529 -12.02 -8.57 19.24
N GLN A 530 -12.42 -9.85 19.13
CA GLN A 530 -12.49 -10.59 17.87
C GLN A 530 -13.76 -11.48 17.84
N PRO A 531 -14.54 -11.50 16.75
CA PRO A 531 -14.55 -10.47 15.72
C PRO A 531 -14.92 -9.11 16.36
N PRO A 532 -14.36 -7.98 15.89
CA PRO A 532 -14.68 -6.69 16.46
C PRO A 532 -16.15 -6.32 16.23
N ALA A 533 -16.75 -5.64 17.20
CA ALA A 533 -18.06 -5.04 16.98
C ALA A 533 -17.94 -3.90 15.95
N ILE A 534 -18.93 -3.79 15.05
CA ILE A 534 -19.03 -2.66 14.12
C ILE A 534 -19.91 -1.60 14.78
N ARG A 535 -19.33 -0.46 15.12
CA ARG A 535 -20.06 0.63 15.81
C ARG A 535 -20.92 1.45 14.84
N ARG A 536 -20.43 1.64 13.62
CA ARG A 536 -21.09 2.41 12.55
C ARG A 536 -20.34 2.26 11.23
N THR A 537 -20.99 2.66 10.14
CA THR A 537 -20.35 2.92 8.85
C THR A 537 -19.95 4.39 8.76
N ILE A 538 -18.73 4.66 8.31
CA ILE A 538 -18.22 6.02 8.08
C ILE A 538 -18.59 6.47 6.67
N PRO A 539 -19.21 7.66 6.51
CA PRO A 539 -19.58 8.16 5.19
C PRO A 539 -18.36 8.31 4.30
N SER A 540 -18.49 7.84 3.06
CA SER A 540 -17.46 7.97 2.02
C SER A 540 -18.05 8.71 0.83
N LEU A 541 -17.25 9.57 0.20
CA LEU A 541 -17.58 10.33 -0.99
C LEU A 541 -16.65 9.92 -2.13
N VAL A 542 -17.15 10.07 -3.35
CA VAL A 542 -16.44 9.77 -4.59
C VAL A 542 -16.59 10.94 -5.56
N PRO A 543 -15.74 11.04 -6.59
CA PRO A 543 -15.85 12.12 -7.55
C PRO A 543 -17.11 11.95 -8.39
N ARG A 544 -17.80 13.06 -8.68
CA ARG A 544 -18.93 13.06 -9.60
C ARG A 544 -18.46 12.76 -11.03
N VAL A 545 -19.38 12.38 -11.91
CA VAL A 545 -19.04 12.08 -13.30
C VAL A 545 -19.57 13.13 -14.28
N ASP A 546 -19.01 13.15 -15.50
CA ASP A 546 -19.58 13.87 -16.63
C ASP A 546 -20.70 13.06 -17.30
N ARG A 547 -21.25 13.59 -18.40
CA ARG A 547 -22.26 12.93 -19.23
C ARG A 547 -21.81 11.59 -19.81
N ASP A 548 -20.51 11.32 -19.85
CA ASP A 548 -19.92 10.08 -20.35
C ASP A 548 -19.69 9.06 -19.22
N GLY A 549 -20.01 9.42 -17.97
CA GLY A 549 -19.76 8.58 -16.81
C GLY A 549 -18.29 8.62 -16.35
N ASN A 550 -17.46 9.47 -16.93
CA ASN A 550 -16.07 9.62 -16.55
C ASN A 550 -15.94 10.60 -15.39
N GLU A 551 -15.13 10.27 -14.40
CA GLU A 551 -14.95 11.11 -13.22
C GLU A 551 -14.44 12.49 -13.60
N THR A 552 -15.05 13.49 -12.97
CA THR A 552 -14.72 14.91 -13.10
C THR A 552 -14.30 15.47 -11.76
N GLY A 553 -13.77 16.69 -11.79
CA GLY A 553 -13.38 17.41 -10.58
C GLY A 553 -11.93 17.15 -10.19
N GLY A 554 -11.09 18.17 -10.34
CA GLY A 554 -9.67 18.10 -10.03
C GLY A 554 -8.90 16.95 -10.70
N GLY A 555 -7.69 16.69 -10.20
CA GLY A 555 -6.86 15.57 -10.65
C GLY A 555 -5.91 15.86 -11.82
N VAL A 556 -5.14 14.83 -12.16
CA VAL A 556 -4.18 14.80 -13.26
C VAL A 556 -4.59 13.67 -14.20
N PRO A 557 -5.58 13.90 -15.09
CA PRO A 557 -6.08 12.86 -15.97
C PRO A 557 -5.05 12.48 -17.03
N SER A 558 -5.04 11.18 -17.37
CA SER A 558 -4.25 10.62 -18.46
C SER A 558 -4.70 11.17 -19.82
N VAL A 559 -3.93 10.87 -20.88
CA VAL A 559 -4.35 11.20 -22.25
C VAL A 559 -5.62 10.42 -22.62
N GLN A 560 -5.72 9.16 -22.20
CA GLN A 560 -6.88 8.28 -22.40
C GLN A 560 -8.13 8.86 -21.75
N HIS A 561 -8.04 9.39 -20.52
CA HIS A 561 -9.19 10.02 -19.85
C HIS A 561 -9.66 11.31 -20.55
N LEU A 562 -8.74 12.04 -21.20
CA LEU A 562 -9.03 13.29 -21.90
C LEU A 562 -9.44 13.10 -23.36
N VAL A 563 -9.13 11.93 -23.91
CA VAL A 563 -9.51 11.48 -25.26
C VAL A 563 -10.20 10.11 -25.10
N PRO A 564 -11.35 10.07 -24.41
CA PRO A 564 -11.94 8.82 -23.96
C PRO A 564 -12.44 7.97 -25.12
N LEU A 565 -12.26 6.65 -24.97
CA LEU A 565 -12.86 5.62 -25.83
C LEU A 565 -14.06 4.93 -25.16
N GLY A 566 -14.33 5.26 -23.91
CA GLY A 566 -15.42 4.70 -23.12
C GLY A 566 -15.52 5.39 -21.77
N THR A 567 -16.28 4.76 -20.89
CA THR A 567 -16.33 5.12 -19.47
C THR A 567 -15.29 4.30 -18.71
N TYR A 568 -14.38 4.97 -18.01
CA TYR A 568 -13.33 4.37 -17.18
C TYR A 568 -13.72 4.42 -15.70
N LEU A 569 -13.86 3.25 -15.07
CA LEU A 569 -14.35 3.12 -13.70
C LEU A 569 -13.24 2.71 -12.74
N GLY A 570 -13.19 3.30 -11.55
CA GLY A 570 -12.39 2.78 -10.44
C GLY A 570 -13.03 1.60 -9.69
N TRP A 571 -14.23 1.18 -10.09
CA TRP A 571 -14.99 0.08 -9.52
C TRP A 571 -15.50 -0.87 -10.62
N ASN A 572 -15.86 -2.09 -10.22
CA ASN A 572 -16.47 -3.10 -11.09
C ASN A 572 -17.37 -4.01 -10.22
N VAL A 573 -18.15 -4.87 -10.86
CA VAL A 573 -19.11 -5.76 -10.20
C VAL A 573 -18.56 -7.18 -10.14
N LEU A 574 -18.54 -7.78 -8.96
CA LEU A 574 -18.15 -9.18 -8.80
C LEU A 574 -19.20 -10.08 -9.45
N ALA A 575 -18.80 -10.92 -10.40
CA ALA A 575 -19.74 -11.70 -11.21
C ALA A 575 -20.25 -12.99 -10.52
N LYS A 576 -19.44 -13.60 -9.65
CA LYS A 576 -19.74 -14.87 -8.97
C LYS A 576 -18.94 -15.03 -7.68
N GLY A 577 -19.33 -16.00 -6.85
CA GLY A 577 -18.68 -16.31 -5.58
C GLY A 577 -19.27 -15.52 -4.40
N TYR A 578 -18.57 -15.54 -3.28
CA TYR A 578 -18.95 -14.80 -2.08
C TYR A 578 -19.10 -13.30 -2.39
N GLY A 579 -20.28 -12.74 -2.13
CA GLY A 579 -20.56 -11.32 -2.37
C GLY A 579 -20.81 -10.93 -3.83
N ALA A 580 -21.16 -11.88 -4.71
CA ALA A 580 -21.56 -11.61 -6.10
C ALA A 580 -22.61 -10.49 -6.19
N GLY A 581 -22.47 -9.60 -7.18
CA GLY A 581 -23.25 -8.37 -7.33
C GLY A 581 -22.70 -7.17 -6.53
N GLY A 582 -21.79 -7.41 -5.58
CA GLY A 582 -21.05 -6.39 -4.84
C GLY A 582 -19.79 -5.88 -5.56
N PRO A 583 -18.89 -5.20 -4.83
CA PRO A 583 -17.64 -4.68 -5.39
C PRO A 583 -16.69 -5.81 -5.84
N CYS A 584 -16.06 -5.65 -7.00
CA CYS A 584 -15.06 -6.59 -7.53
C CYS A 584 -13.64 -6.32 -7.00
N GLY A 585 -13.48 -6.20 -5.67
CA GLY A 585 -12.20 -5.89 -5.04
C GLY A 585 -11.58 -4.59 -5.57
N PHE A 586 -10.40 -4.69 -6.18
CA PHE A 586 -9.63 -3.55 -6.70
C PHE A 586 -9.67 -3.42 -8.23
N ALA A 587 -10.52 -4.20 -8.90
CA ALA A 587 -10.64 -4.14 -10.35
C ALA A 587 -11.58 -3.00 -10.74
N GLY A 588 -11.06 -2.04 -11.50
CA GLY A 588 -11.85 -1.05 -12.22
C GLY A 588 -12.43 -1.62 -13.52
N GLY A 589 -13.65 -1.20 -13.88
CA GLY A 589 -14.33 -1.60 -15.11
C GLY A 589 -14.16 -0.63 -16.28
N PHE A 590 -14.44 -1.12 -17.48
CA PHE A 590 -14.49 -0.32 -18.71
C PHE A 590 -15.80 -0.55 -19.46
N ILE A 591 -16.43 0.54 -19.94
CA ILE A 591 -17.64 0.48 -20.77
C ILE A 591 -17.38 1.24 -22.07
N PRO A 592 -17.13 0.55 -23.21
CA PRO A 592 -16.77 1.21 -24.46
C PRO A 592 -17.89 2.12 -24.96
N PHE A 593 -17.52 3.18 -25.69
CA PHE A 593 -18.48 3.93 -26.50
C PHE A 593 -18.88 3.14 -27.73
N ALA A 594 -20.07 3.41 -28.26
CA ALA A 594 -20.45 2.95 -29.59
C ALA A 594 -19.45 3.47 -30.63
N ALA A 595 -19.13 2.66 -31.63
CA ALA A 595 -18.21 3.06 -32.69
C ALA A 595 -18.86 4.10 -33.62
N THR A 596 -20.15 3.90 -33.95
CA THR A 596 -20.90 4.75 -34.90
C THR A 596 -22.12 5.40 -34.28
N LYS A 597 -22.61 6.47 -34.91
CA LYS A 597 -23.87 7.11 -34.51
C LYS A 597 -25.06 6.15 -34.62
N ALA A 598 -25.08 5.32 -35.67
CA ALA A 598 -26.14 4.35 -35.90
C ALA A 598 -26.20 3.32 -34.75
N GLU A 599 -25.05 2.77 -34.36
CA GLU A 599 -24.95 1.87 -33.22
C GLU A 599 -25.40 2.53 -31.91
N ARG A 600 -24.95 3.77 -31.65
CA ARG A 600 -25.35 4.53 -30.47
C ARG A 600 -26.87 4.68 -30.38
N LEU A 601 -27.50 5.12 -31.46
CA LEU A 601 -28.95 5.33 -31.52
C LEU A 601 -29.71 4.00 -31.38
N ALA A 602 -29.24 2.92 -32.00
CA ALA A 602 -29.84 1.60 -31.89
C ALA A 602 -29.79 1.05 -30.45
N LYS A 603 -28.70 1.29 -29.73
CA LYS A 603 -28.56 0.90 -28.31
C LYS A 603 -29.28 1.83 -27.34
N GLY A 604 -29.61 3.06 -27.76
CA GLY A 604 -30.13 4.10 -26.87
C GLY A 604 -29.07 4.67 -25.93
N ASP A 605 -27.79 4.61 -26.30
CA ASP A 605 -26.69 5.12 -25.47
C ASP A 605 -26.66 6.67 -25.51
N PRO A 606 -26.72 7.36 -24.36
CA PRO A 606 -26.71 8.82 -24.31
C PRO A 606 -25.32 9.43 -24.64
N ARG A 607 -24.25 8.64 -24.57
CA ARG A 607 -22.86 9.09 -24.77
C ARG A 607 -22.55 9.16 -26.25
N LEU A 608 -21.89 10.22 -26.73
CA LEU A 608 -21.52 10.35 -28.15
C LEU A 608 -20.67 9.16 -28.61
N SER A 609 -20.91 8.68 -29.84
CA SER A 609 -20.11 7.62 -30.46
C SER A 609 -18.69 8.11 -30.80
N LEU A 610 -17.77 7.18 -31.08
CA LEU A 610 -16.42 7.51 -31.53
C LEU A 610 -16.45 8.34 -32.84
N GLU A 611 -17.32 7.95 -33.78
CA GLU A 611 -17.57 8.69 -35.03
C GLU A 611 -18.02 10.14 -34.77
N GLU A 612 -18.99 10.35 -33.87
CA GLU A 612 -19.48 11.69 -33.53
C GLU A 612 -18.44 12.54 -32.79
N ARG A 613 -17.49 11.93 -32.08
CA ARG A 613 -16.43 12.62 -31.32
C ARG A 613 -15.24 13.02 -32.17
N TYR A 614 -14.76 12.10 -33.00
CA TYR A 614 -13.47 12.22 -33.66
C TYR A 614 -13.58 12.31 -35.17
N GLY A 615 -14.72 11.94 -35.76
CA GLY A 615 -14.99 11.95 -37.20
C GLY A 615 -14.24 10.87 -37.98
N SER A 616 -12.96 10.66 -37.71
CA SER A 616 -12.12 9.66 -38.37
C SER A 616 -10.97 9.19 -37.47
N HIS A 617 -10.28 8.13 -37.88
CA HIS A 617 -9.04 7.69 -37.22
C HIS A 617 -8.00 8.82 -37.16
N ALA A 618 -7.81 9.56 -38.25
CA ALA A 618 -6.89 10.70 -38.29
C ALA A 618 -7.30 11.80 -37.31
N GLY A 619 -8.60 12.05 -37.15
CA GLY A 619 -9.14 12.99 -36.16
C GLY A 619 -8.87 12.55 -34.72
N PHE A 620 -9.02 11.26 -34.42
CA PHE A 620 -8.66 10.69 -33.12
C PHE A 620 -7.16 10.85 -32.82
N VAL A 621 -6.28 10.46 -33.75
CA VAL A 621 -4.82 10.60 -33.61
C VAL A 621 -4.42 12.06 -33.42
N ALA A 622 -4.99 12.98 -34.20
CA ALA A 622 -4.73 14.41 -34.06
C ALA A 622 -5.11 14.93 -32.66
N ARG A 623 -6.23 14.43 -32.10
CA ARG A 623 -6.66 14.78 -30.75
C ARG A 623 -5.70 14.24 -29.68
N VAL A 624 -5.28 12.97 -29.79
CA VAL A 624 -4.27 12.37 -28.90
C VAL A 624 -2.98 13.20 -28.93
N ARG A 625 -2.46 13.51 -30.12
CA ARG A 625 -1.24 14.30 -30.30
C ARG A 625 -1.35 15.69 -29.66
N SER A 626 -2.46 16.38 -29.87
CA SER A 626 -2.71 17.70 -29.26
C SER A 626 -2.72 17.63 -27.73
N VAL A 627 -3.40 16.65 -27.15
CA VAL A 627 -3.52 16.49 -25.69
C VAL A 627 -2.19 16.06 -25.08
N ALA A 628 -1.49 15.10 -25.69
CA ALA A 628 -0.18 14.67 -25.23
C ALA A 628 0.82 15.84 -25.21
N ALA A 629 0.87 16.64 -26.28
CA ALA A 629 1.70 17.85 -26.33
C ALA A 629 1.33 18.87 -25.24
N GLN A 630 0.04 19.05 -24.95
CA GLN A 630 -0.41 19.91 -23.85
C GLN A 630 0.06 19.37 -22.49
N ARG A 631 -0.02 18.07 -22.25
CA ARG A 631 0.44 17.44 -21.01
C ARG A 631 1.95 17.53 -20.83
N VAL A 632 2.73 17.46 -21.91
CA VAL A 632 4.17 17.76 -21.89
C VAL A 632 4.44 19.21 -21.51
N ARG A 633 3.74 20.19 -22.11
CA ARG A 633 3.91 21.62 -21.76
C ARG A 633 3.57 21.92 -20.31
N GLN A 634 2.54 21.26 -19.77
CA GLN A 634 2.18 21.35 -18.35
C GLN A 634 3.15 20.53 -17.45
N GLY A 635 3.95 19.66 -18.05
CA GLY A 635 4.89 18.75 -17.42
C GLY A 635 4.22 17.70 -16.54
N TRP A 636 3.06 17.21 -16.98
CA TRP A 636 2.38 16.03 -16.44
C TRP A 636 2.74 14.76 -17.20
N LEU A 637 3.42 14.88 -18.34
CA LEU A 637 3.83 13.78 -19.20
C LEU A 637 5.25 14.07 -19.70
N LEU A 638 6.10 13.05 -19.76
CA LEU A 638 7.43 13.19 -20.37
C LEU A 638 7.33 13.16 -21.90
N PRO A 639 8.25 13.80 -22.64
CA PRO A 639 8.23 13.78 -24.11
C PRO A 639 8.22 12.37 -24.71
N ASP A 640 9.00 11.44 -24.16
CA ASP A 640 9.08 10.07 -24.66
C ASP A 640 7.77 9.29 -24.43
N ASP A 641 7.14 9.49 -23.26
CA ASP A 641 5.82 8.91 -22.97
C ASP A 641 4.75 9.48 -23.93
N ALA A 642 4.84 10.77 -24.26
CA ALA A 642 3.93 11.40 -25.22
C ALA A 642 4.13 10.84 -26.63
N ALA A 643 5.37 10.65 -27.07
CA ALA A 643 5.69 10.06 -28.36
C ALA A 643 5.17 8.63 -28.46
N HIS A 644 5.36 7.83 -27.40
CA HIS A 644 4.86 6.46 -27.34
C HIS A 644 3.32 6.40 -27.46
N LEU A 645 2.60 7.20 -26.68
CA LEU A 645 1.13 7.26 -26.72
C LEU A 645 0.59 7.69 -28.11
N VAL A 646 1.30 8.59 -28.80
CA VAL A 646 0.92 8.99 -30.17
C VAL A 646 1.14 7.84 -31.15
N ALA A 647 2.25 7.11 -31.04
CA ALA A 647 2.51 5.94 -31.88
C ALA A 647 1.49 4.82 -31.64
N GLU A 648 1.09 4.58 -30.39
CA GLU A 648 0.03 3.63 -30.06
C GLU A 648 -1.33 4.06 -30.65
N ALA A 649 -1.64 5.36 -30.65
CA ALA A 649 -2.85 5.86 -31.28
C ALA A 649 -2.82 5.68 -32.81
N GLU A 650 -1.69 5.95 -33.47
CA GLU A 650 -1.48 5.74 -34.91
C GLU A 650 -1.60 4.27 -35.31
N ALA A 651 -1.18 3.34 -34.43
CA ALA A 651 -1.28 1.90 -34.66
C ALA A 651 -2.65 1.31 -34.28
N SER A 652 -3.55 2.10 -33.67
CA SER A 652 -4.82 1.60 -33.13
C SER A 652 -5.89 1.38 -34.21
N ALA A 653 -6.87 0.53 -33.91
CA ALA A 653 -8.01 0.27 -34.78
C ALA A 653 -9.18 1.28 -34.62
N VAL A 654 -8.97 2.37 -33.88
CA VAL A 654 -10.02 3.36 -33.59
C VAL A 654 -10.48 4.02 -34.88
N LEU A 655 -11.71 3.74 -35.32
CA LEU A 655 -12.28 4.25 -36.58
C LEU A 655 -11.45 3.91 -37.84
N SER A 656 -10.66 2.84 -37.82
CA SER A 656 -9.94 2.36 -39.00
C SER A 656 -10.91 1.68 -39.98
N SER A 657 -10.78 1.94 -41.28
CA SER A 657 -11.58 1.31 -42.33
C SER A 657 -11.26 -0.18 -42.45
N GLY A 658 -11.96 -1.01 -41.67
CA GLY A 658 -11.76 -2.47 -41.65
C GLY A 658 -12.39 -3.21 -40.46
N SER A 659 -12.82 -2.51 -39.40
CA SER A 659 -13.46 -3.09 -38.21
C SER A 659 -14.99 -3.12 -38.30
N ARG A 660 -15.53 -3.63 -39.41
CA ARG A 660 -16.96 -3.88 -39.59
C ARG A 660 -17.34 -5.30 -39.23
#